data_AF-A0A835HT64-F1
#
_entry.id   AF-A0A835HT64-F1
#
_cell.length_a   1.000
_cell.length_b   1.000
_cell.length_c   1.000
_cell.angle_alpha   90.00
_cell.angle_beta   90.00
_cell.angle_gamma   90.00
#
_symmetry.space_group_name_H-M   'P 1'
#
loop_
_entity.id
_entity.type
_entity.pdbx_description
1 polymer ?
#
loop_
_entity_poly.entity_id
_entity_poly.type
_entity_poly.pdbx_seq_one_letter_code
_entity_poly.pdbx_strand_id
1 'polypeptide(L)'
;MSISSTSITTTTVLLLILLFLNPHTAKTLPILGLDSFLTSQSHLDPKATNDSFLSLSSSLKKSLFSSTPTIPSLQISIPLHIKLVGSFPSNSHTLLSSLISNTLFSDNFNIIGFNPHHLSIKHSLHLDISHSSPSLSSLLFDTIKSQIDQTPSTLLRSTLHSVLYSVVDRIVKEDFDKEKGVNGVYVYLLNLNSQERGYAYKYGTGDSSLSFTKCLGSVWTGKDRYIWIDLAAGPVDYGPALSGDGVLPRGDFHPLAALHGRPKSQKTLLADLASLVWSAYQVLLVPSLRIPVTYENLLVVQFIRVHGAENKDMSGLDWKSVERTFMDEVSNGGLLLGDQSFKFRTYDASFEECSVCSYAISRSVNSYTSRFLFENYTLIVSEYLDSKRLHQILSDAQDEIKKAANVLDEEFGRVIPVYVFDLDLNKLMLLDRYHQSVAFKDMVIAVRTKSTQTVSDYSCNGRHVITQTRELVKPLVGSILQSMWGVAPTHLLWSPRHNSTLVDYTWSIGQTPFGPFSETSSLSFVQKDAARRNVLLTSLNYTITRVLDVFEVIAAHGGYQYLLRKGQHAEFVQRWNLLKYKLEKAVSAMSHYDFEMALYFIRSSDHDEYAIHSLVYLSITRVGSLSFTTIVGADALPGVVGGIEEGTNPVDMGFNGQLEGRTSNEGEQNMSEASEFETLEASPSPLEQFLE
;
A
#
# COMPACT_ATOMS: atom_id res chain seq x y z
N MET A 1 24.26 0.55 -69.86
CA MET A 1 25.53 1.27 -69.58
C MET A 1 25.24 2.23 -68.44
N SER A 2 25.98 2.07 -67.32
CA SER A 2 25.96 2.86 -66.06
C SER A 2 24.61 2.84 -65.29
N ILE A 3 24.49 2.86 -63.95
CA ILE A 3 25.31 3.33 -62.82
C ILE A 3 25.08 2.43 -61.57
N SER A 4 26.07 2.47 -60.69
CA SER A 4 26.33 1.80 -59.42
C SER A 4 25.55 2.28 -58.17
N SER A 5 25.62 1.43 -57.12
CA SER A 5 25.81 1.72 -55.68
C SER A 5 24.76 2.52 -54.89
N THR A 6 24.16 1.88 -53.86
CA THR A 6 24.42 2.12 -52.41
C THR A 6 23.40 1.36 -51.55
N SER A 7 23.83 0.36 -50.77
CA SER A 7 23.00 -0.32 -49.75
C SER A 7 23.79 -0.64 -48.48
N ILE A 8 24.49 0.35 -47.92
CA ILE A 8 25.34 0.16 -46.72
C ILE A 8 24.89 1.03 -45.53
N THR A 9 23.84 1.84 -45.65
CA THR A 9 23.46 2.79 -44.59
C THR A 9 22.37 2.31 -43.62
N THR A 10 21.67 1.20 -43.89
CA THR A 10 20.55 0.75 -43.05
C THR A 10 20.92 -0.29 -41.99
N THR A 11 22.03 -1.01 -42.14
CA THR A 11 22.46 -2.04 -41.17
C THR A 11 23.30 -1.50 -40.01
N THR A 12 23.94 -0.34 -40.16
CA THR A 12 24.68 0.31 -39.07
C THR A 12 23.78 1.09 -38.10
N VAL A 13 22.64 1.60 -38.57
CA VAL A 13 21.64 2.30 -37.74
C VAL A 13 20.90 1.32 -36.81
N LEU A 14 20.55 0.13 -37.31
CA LEU A 14 19.88 -0.89 -36.51
C LEU A 14 20.78 -1.48 -35.41
N LEU A 15 22.10 -1.53 -35.64
CA LEU A 15 23.07 -1.99 -34.65
C LEU A 15 23.34 -0.94 -33.54
N LEU A 16 23.16 0.35 -33.85
CA LEU A 16 23.24 1.41 -32.84
C LEU A 16 21.98 1.46 -31.96
N ILE A 17 20.79 1.18 -32.51
CA ILE A 17 19.52 1.14 -31.77
C ILE A 17 19.51 0.00 -30.72
N LEU A 18 20.14 -1.14 -31.03
CA LEU A 18 20.29 -2.25 -30.08
C LEU A 18 21.29 -1.96 -28.93
N LEU A 19 22.12 -0.92 -29.04
CA LEU A 19 23.01 -0.49 -27.96
C LEU A 19 22.36 0.48 -26.96
N PHE A 20 21.26 1.16 -27.35
CA PHE A 20 20.53 2.09 -26.48
C PHE A 20 19.29 1.51 -25.80
N LEU A 21 18.85 0.30 -26.19
CA LEU A 21 17.75 -0.43 -25.53
C LEU A 21 18.20 -1.33 -24.38
N ASN A 22 19.49 -1.36 -24.04
CA ASN A 22 19.92 -1.91 -22.76
C ASN A 22 19.86 -0.80 -21.70
N PRO A 23 19.03 -0.94 -20.64
CA PRO A 23 19.22 -0.15 -19.44
C PRO A 23 20.49 -0.67 -18.78
N HIS A 24 21.66 -0.26 -19.28
CA HIS A 24 22.86 -0.36 -18.50
C HIS A 24 22.60 0.48 -17.25
N THR A 25 22.41 -0.22 -16.13
CA THR A 25 22.57 0.32 -14.80
C THR A 25 23.99 0.87 -14.72
N ALA A 26 24.18 2.09 -15.22
CA ALA A 26 25.41 2.83 -15.03
C ALA A 26 25.46 3.13 -13.54
N LYS A 27 26.08 2.23 -12.77
CA LYS A 27 26.43 2.48 -11.38
C LYS A 27 27.21 3.78 -11.38
N THR A 28 26.64 4.82 -10.78
CA THR A 28 27.31 6.09 -10.54
C THR A 28 28.63 5.78 -9.84
N LEU A 29 29.76 6.13 -10.46
CA LEU A 29 31.06 5.99 -9.81
C LEU A 29 31.02 6.81 -8.52
N PRO A 30 31.42 6.24 -7.37
CA PRO A 30 31.36 6.95 -6.10
C PRO A 30 32.22 8.22 -6.18
N ILE A 31 31.58 9.39 -5.99
CA ILE A 31 32.29 10.66 -5.90
C ILE A 31 32.98 10.70 -4.55
N LEU A 32 34.31 10.55 -4.56
CA LEU A 32 35.13 10.51 -3.35
C LEU A 32 34.83 11.72 -2.44
N GLY A 33 34.39 11.46 -1.22
CA GLY A 33 34.08 12.48 -0.22
C GLY A 33 32.64 13.01 -0.23
N LEU A 34 31.84 12.76 -1.27
CA LEU A 34 30.43 13.20 -1.31
C LEU A 34 29.58 12.48 -0.26
N ASP A 35 29.77 11.17 -0.11
CA ASP A 35 29.11 10.36 0.93
C ASP A 35 29.38 10.89 2.33
N SER A 36 30.67 11.06 2.68
CA SER A 36 31.08 11.58 3.98
C SER A 36 30.49 12.96 4.26
N PHE A 37 30.47 13.84 3.25
CA PHE A 37 29.85 15.15 3.35
C PHE A 37 28.35 15.07 3.62
N LEU A 38 27.59 14.30 2.83
CA LEU A 38 26.13 14.21 3.00
C LEU A 38 25.74 13.52 4.30
N THR A 39 26.48 12.50 4.73
CA THR A 39 26.28 11.88 6.04
C THR A 39 26.56 12.88 7.17
N SER A 40 27.65 13.64 7.09
CA SER A 40 27.92 14.72 8.06
C SER A 40 26.78 15.74 8.12
N GLN A 41 26.24 16.13 6.96
CA GLN A 41 25.10 17.06 6.89
C GLN A 41 23.83 16.46 7.50
N SER A 42 23.58 15.16 7.35
CA SER A 42 22.45 14.49 7.99
C SER A 42 22.49 14.57 9.51
N HIS A 43 23.69 14.65 10.10
CA HIS A 43 23.85 14.84 11.54
C HIS A 43 23.70 16.30 11.98
N LEU A 44 24.14 17.26 11.15
CA LEU A 44 24.06 18.69 11.45
C LEU A 44 22.66 19.27 11.22
N ASP A 45 21.97 18.81 10.18
CA ASP A 45 20.64 19.22 9.78
C ASP A 45 19.79 17.99 9.41
N PRO A 46 19.32 17.20 10.38
CA PRO A 46 18.54 15.98 10.13
C PRO A 46 17.23 16.22 9.39
N LYS A 47 16.70 17.45 9.43
CA LYS A 47 15.48 17.84 8.74
C LYS A 47 15.73 18.28 7.29
N ALA A 48 16.99 18.38 6.88
CA ALA A 48 17.41 18.92 5.59
C ALA A 48 16.78 20.30 5.29
N THR A 49 16.79 21.19 6.29
CA THR A 49 16.25 22.55 6.17
C THR A 49 17.09 23.42 5.24
N ASN A 50 18.41 23.18 5.20
CA ASN A 50 19.37 23.96 4.45
C ASN A 50 19.74 23.28 3.12
N ASP A 51 19.96 24.08 2.08
CA ASP A 51 20.47 23.60 0.79
C ASP A 51 21.94 23.16 0.93
N SER A 52 22.14 21.84 0.99
CA SER A 52 23.47 21.22 1.08
C SER A 52 24.39 21.62 -0.09
N PHE A 53 23.84 21.94 -1.27
CA PHE A 53 24.62 22.29 -2.46
C PHE A 53 25.48 23.54 -2.24
N LEU A 54 25.00 24.49 -1.44
CA LEU A 54 25.70 25.74 -1.16
C LEU A 54 27.01 25.51 -0.38
N SER A 55 27.02 24.48 0.46
CA SER A 55 28.18 24.10 1.29
C SER A 55 29.15 23.13 0.61
N LEU A 56 28.88 22.70 -0.63
CA LEU A 56 29.80 21.83 -1.37
C LEU A 56 31.10 22.56 -1.74
N SER A 57 32.22 21.85 -1.58
CA SER A 57 33.53 22.34 -2.03
C SER A 57 33.59 22.48 -3.56
N SER A 58 34.50 23.32 -4.04
CA SER A 58 34.71 23.52 -5.48
C SER A 58 35.19 22.25 -6.18
N SER A 59 35.90 21.35 -5.49
CA SER A 59 36.30 20.04 -6.03
C SER A 59 35.09 19.12 -6.24
N LEU A 60 34.18 19.02 -5.27
CA LEU A 60 32.96 18.21 -5.39
C LEU A 60 32.03 18.75 -6.49
N LYS A 61 31.86 20.07 -6.59
CA LYS A 61 31.09 20.70 -7.68
C LYS A 61 31.68 20.40 -9.06
N LYS A 62 33.01 20.39 -9.20
CA LYS A 62 33.67 19.98 -10.46
C LYS A 62 33.41 18.52 -10.80
N SER A 63 33.46 17.62 -9.82
CA SER A 63 33.14 16.20 -10.03
C SER A 63 31.70 15.99 -10.49
N LEU A 64 30.74 16.68 -9.86
CA LEU A 64 29.32 16.65 -10.24
C LEU A 64 29.04 17.21 -11.64
N PHE A 65 29.92 18.04 -12.20
CA PHE A 65 29.75 18.54 -13.57
C PHE A 65 30.22 17.54 -14.64
N SER A 66 31.06 16.57 -14.27
CA SER A 66 31.69 15.65 -15.23
C SER A 66 30.75 14.56 -15.77
N SER A 67 29.62 14.32 -15.11
CA SER A 67 28.62 13.32 -15.48
C SER A 67 27.48 13.90 -16.30
N THR A 68 27.10 13.21 -17.37
CA THR A 68 25.94 13.58 -18.19
C THR A 68 24.62 13.30 -17.46
N PRO A 69 23.64 14.22 -17.56
CA PRO A 69 22.31 14.00 -17.01
C PRO A 69 21.65 12.76 -17.62
N THR A 70 21.28 11.80 -16.77
CA THR A 70 20.53 10.60 -17.14
C THR A 70 19.37 10.39 -16.17
N ILE A 71 18.25 9.88 -16.66
CA ILE A 71 17.05 9.63 -15.86
C ILE A 71 17.37 8.53 -14.82
N PRO A 72 17.04 8.74 -13.53
CA PRO A 72 17.27 7.72 -12.50
C PRO A 72 16.30 6.54 -12.67
N SER A 73 16.85 5.33 -12.83
CA SER A 73 16.09 4.08 -12.66
C SER A 73 16.23 3.62 -11.22
N LEU A 74 15.22 3.92 -10.39
CA LEU A 74 15.24 3.61 -8.97
C LEU A 74 14.67 2.21 -8.67
N GLN A 75 15.44 1.39 -7.96
CA GLN A 75 15.03 0.05 -7.54
C GLN A 75 15.42 -0.23 -6.09
N ILE A 76 14.43 -0.54 -5.25
CA ILE A 76 14.62 -0.89 -3.84
C ILE A 76 14.91 -2.38 -3.71
N SER A 77 16.06 -2.74 -3.17
CA SER A 77 16.43 -4.13 -2.90
C SER A 77 15.89 -4.57 -1.54
N ILE A 78 15.18 -5.68 -1.49
CA ILE A 78 14.50 -6.14 -0.27
C ILE A 78 15.17 -7.43 0.22
N PRO A 79 15.98 -7.35 1.29
CA PRO A 79 16.65 -8.52 1.84
C PRO A 79 15.66 -9.40 2.60
N LEU A 80 15.55 -10.65 2.15
CA LEU A 80 14.72 -11.70 2.71
C LEU A 80 15.58 -12.92 3.08
N HIS A 81 15.60 -13.27 4.36
CA HIS A 81 16.28 -14.44 4.89
C HIS A 81 15.27 -15.54 5.18
N ILE A 82 15.39 -16.69 4.52
CA ILE A 82 14.55 -17.86 4.77
C ILE A 82 15.29 -18.84 5.66
N LYS A 83 14.68 -19.18 6.79
CA LYS A 83 15.18 -20.15 7.75
C LYS A 83 14.41 -21.45 7.62
N LEU A 84 15.09 -22.48 7.12
CA LEU A 84 14.55 -23.83 6.99
C LEU A 84 14.75 -24.56 8.31
N VAL A 85 13.67 -24.70 9.10
CA VAL A 85 13.69 -25.33 10.43
C VAL A 85 13.06 -26.72 10.37
N GLY A 86 13.85 -27.76 10.65
CA GLY A 86 13.37 -29.15 10.65
C GLY A 86 13.77 -29.90 9.39
N SER A 87 12.92 -30.82 8.94
CA SER A 87 13.27 -31.80 7.91
C SER A 87 13.13 -31.22 6.50
N PHE A 88 14.24 -30.82 5.87
CA PHE A 88 14.24 -30.34 4.49
C PHE A 88 15.31 -31.08 3.66
N PRO A 89 15.07 -31.34 2.36
CA PRO A 89 16.11 -31.86 1.47
C PRO A 89 17.39 -31.03 1.49
N SER A 90 18.56 -31.65 1.36
CA SER A 90 19.86 -30.94 1.40
C SER A 90 20.05 -29.96 0.24
N ASN A 91 19.37 -30.18 -0.89
CA ASN A 91 19.36 -29.30 -2.05
C ASN A 91 18.24 -28.23 -2.01
N SER A 92 17.54 -28.08 -0.87
CA SER A 92 16.45 -27.12 -0.75
C SER A 92 16.91 -25.69 -1.03
N HIS A 93 18.09 -25.31 -0.54
CA HIS A 93 18.69 -24.00 -0.78
C HIS A 93 18.74 -23.63 -2.27
N THR A 94 19.38 -24.46 -3.08
CA THR A 94 19.64 -24.17 -4.49
C THR A 94 18.36 -24.24 -5.31
N LEU A 95 17.51 -25.23 -5.06
CA LEU A 95 16.27 -25.41 -5.82
C LEU A 95 15.23 -24.33 -5.47
N LEU A 96 15.07 -23.98 -4.19
CA LEU A 96 14.16 -22.92 -3.77
C LEU A 96 14.61 -21.55 -4.30
N SER A 97 15.92 -21.25 -4.22
CA SER A 97 16.50 -20.04 -4.79
C SER A 97 16.23 -19.94 -6.30
N SER A 98 16.43 -21.04 -7.04
CA SER A 98 16.15 -21.10 -8.48
C SER A 98 14.67 -20.90 -8.80
N LEU A 99 13.77 -21.56 -8.06
CA LEU A 99 12.33 -21.44 -8.28
C LEU A 99 11.86 -20.00 -8.04
N ILE A 100 12.25 -19.39 -6.92
CA ILE A 100 11.84 -18.02 -6.58
C ILE A 100 12.43 -17.01 -7.57
N SER A 101 13.70 -17.13 -7.93
CA SER A 101 14.33 -16.20 -8.89
C SER A 101 13.65 -16.21 -10.26
N ASN A 102 13.04 -17.33 -10.65
CA ASN A 102 12.31 -17.48 -11.91
C ASN A 102 10.85 -16.97 -11.86
N THR A 103 10.35 -16.48 -10.70
CA THR A 103 8.95 -16.06 -10.51
C THR A 103 8.68 -14.57 -10.71
N LEU A 104 9.68 -13.77 -11.10
CA LEU A 104 9.56 -12.30 -11.17
C LEU A 104 8.83 -11.84 -12.45
N PHE A 105 7.60 -11.32 -12.32
CA PHE A 105 6.77 -10.89 -13.46
C PHE A 105 6.24 -9.44 -13.40
N SER A 106 6.66 -8.64 -12.42
CA SER A 106 6.52 -7.17 -12.37
C SER A 106 7.28 -6.64 -11.16
N ASP A 107 8.15 -5.65 -11.38
CA ASP A 107 9.01 -5.09 -10.33
C ASP A 107 8.48 -3.76 -9.78
N ASN A 108 7.34 -3.25 -10.24
CA ASN A 108 6.82 -1.96 -9.79
C ASN A 108 5.98 -2.09 -8.51
N PHE A 109 6.08 -1.08 -7.64
CA PHE A 109 5.13 -0.93 -6.54
C PHE A 109 3.75 -0.56 -7.11
N ASN A 110 2.72 -1.32 -6.71
CA ASN A 110 1.37 -1.16 -7.25
C ASN A 110 0.46 -0.34 -6.32
N ILE A 111 -0.58 0.26 -6.90
CA ILE A 111 -1.61 1.03 -6.20
C ILE A 111 -2.99 0.48 -6.55
N ILE A 112 -3.78 0.15 -5.53
CA ILE A 112 -5.13 -0.39 -5.69
C ILE A 112 -6.09 0.76 -6.02
N GLY A 113 -6.81 0.64 -7.14
CA GLY A 113 -7.86 1.58 -7.52
C GLY A 113 -7.37 2.95 -7.99
N PHE A 114 -6.17 3.05 -8.56
CA PHE A 114 -5.58 4.29 -9.08
C PHE A 114 -5.10 4.11 -10.52
N ASN A 115 -5.19 5.13 -11.38
CA ASN A 115 -4.68 5.06 -12.76
C ASN A 115 -3.55 6.09 -12.95
N PRO A 116 -2.32 5.68 -13.33
CA PRO A 116 -1.86 4.30 -13.50
C PRO A 116 -1.74 3.54 -12.17
N HIS A 117 -1.92 2.21 -12.22
CA HIS A 117 -1.93 1.32 -11.04
C HIS A 117 -0.52 1.02 -10.47
N HIS A 118 0.48 1.82 -10.80
CA HIS A 118 1.87 1.60 -10.40
C HIS A 118 2.60 2.91 -10.14
N LEU A 119 3.64 2.83 -9.31
CA LEU A 119 4.65 3.88 -9.15
C LEU A 119 5.81 3.65 -10.12
N SER A 120 6.56 4.71 -10.43
CA SER A 120 7.78 4.67 -11.26
C SER A 120 8.94 3.93 -10.57
N ILE A 121 8.84 3.68 -9.26
CA ILE A 121 9.87 3.01 -8.46
C ILE A 121 9.70 1.49 -8.54
N LYS A 122 10.82 0.80 -8.71
CA LYS A 122 10.86 -0.67 -8.73
C LYS A 122 11.32 -1.25 -7.40
N HIS A 123 11.09 -2.54 -7.21
CA HIS A 123 11.63 -3.36 -6.14
C HIS A 123 12.35 -4.59 -6.72
N SER A 124 13.23 -5.18 -5.93
CA SER A 124 13.81 -6.50 -6.19
C SER A 124 13.88 -7.31 -4.91
N LEU A 125 13.82 -8.63 -5.06
CA LEU A 125 13.99 -9.56 -3.96
C LEU A 125 15.47 -9.97 -3.88
N HIS A 126 16.12 -9.71 -2.73
CA HIS A 126 17.43 -10.24 -2.42
C HIS A 126 17.29 -11.39 -1.43
N LEU A 127 17.39 -12.61 -1.95
CA LEU A 127 17.07 -13.84 -1.23
C LEU A 127 18.32 -14.49 -0.64
N ASP A 128 18.26 -14.80 0.65
CA ASP A 128 19.22 -15.64 1.36
C ASP A 128 18.46 -16.80 2.02
N ILE A 129 18.92 -18.04 1.85
CA ILE A 129 18.28 -19.23 2.41
C ILE A 129 19.30 -19.93 3.30
N SER A 130 18.90 -20.36 4.50
CA SER A 130 19.78 -21.14 5.37
C SER A 130 19.00 -22.18 6.15
N HIS A 131 19.68 -23.28 6.50
CA HIS A 131 19.14 -24.28 7.41
C HIS A 131 19.43 -23.88 8.86
N SER A 132 18.43 -23.96 9.72
CA SER A 132 18.57 -23.70 11.15
C SER A 132 19.13 -24.92 11.88
N SER A 133 19.64 -24.70 13.10
CA SER A 133 20.16 -25.77 13.96
C SER A 133 19.08 -26.83 14.25
N PRO A 134 19.42 -28.13 14.24
CA PRO A 134 18.51 -29.20 14.66
C PRO A 134 17.98 -29.05 16.09
N SER A 135 18.70 -28.33 16.96
CA SER A 135 18.24 -28.05 18.33
C SER A 135 16.99 -27.16 18.37
N LEU A 136 16.83 -26.27 17.39
CA LEU A 136 15.67 -25.39 17.30
C LEU A 136 14.42 -26.19 16.94
N SER A 137 14.53 -27.11 15.97
CA SER A 137 13.39 -27.95 15.56
C SER A 137 12.98 -28.93 16.66
N SER A 138 13.92 -29.53 17.40
CA SER A 138 13.60 -30.40 18.53
C SER A 138 12.91 -29.63 19.66
N LEU A 139 13.41 -28.43 20.01
CA LEU A 139 12.81 -27.60 21.04
C LEU A 139 11.37 -27.20 20.69
N LEU A 140 11.13 -26.78 19.45
CA LEU A 140 9.79 -26.45 18.95
C LEU A 140 8.86 -27.67 19.00
N PHE A 141 9.32 -28.82 18.51
CA PHE A 141 8.55 -30.06 18.50
C PHE A 141 8.14 -30.49 19.92
N ASP A 142 9.09 -30.53 20.87
CA ASP A 142 8.85 -30.94 22.26
C ASP A 142 7.92 -29.96 22.99
N THR A 143 8.07 -28.66 22.72
CA THR A 143 7.23 -27.63 23.33
C THR A 143 5.77 -27.74 22.84
N ILE A 144 5.56 -27.91 21.53
CA ILE A 144 4.22 -28.13 20.96
C ILE A 144 3.60 -29.41 21.52
N LYS A 145 4.37 -30.50 21.55
CA LYS A 145 3.92 -31.78 22.12
C LYS A 145 3.46 -31.60 23.57
N SER A 146 4.27 -30.92 24.39
CA SER A 146 3.93 -30.65 25.79
C SER A 146 2.61 -29.88 25.94
N GLN A 147 2.34 -28.89 25.08
CA GLN A 147 1.07 -28.14 25.08
C GLN A 147 -0.13 -29.01 24.67
N ILE A 148 0.04 -29.87 23.68
CA ILE A 148 -1.00 -30.80 23.23
C ILE A 148 -1.35 -31.79 24.36
N ASP A 149 -0.34 -32.33 25.04
CA ASP A 149 -0.50 -33.31 26.11
C ASP A 149 -1.15 -32.70 27.38
N GLN A 150 -0.87 -31.43 27.68
CA GLN A 150 -1.42 -30.73 28.85
C GLN A 150 -2.87 -30.30 28.70
N THR A 151 -3.35 -30.13 27.47
CA THR A 151 -4.67 -29.56 27.21
C THR A 151 -5.70 -30.68 27.09
N PRO A 152 -6.74 -30.73 27.94
CA PRO A 152 -7.77 -31.75 27.85
C PRO A 152 -8.49 -31.70 26.49
N SER A 153 -8.92 -32.87 26.01
CA SER A 153 -9.69 -32.97 24.77
C SER A 153 -10.93 -32.07 24.83
N THR A 154 -11.01 -31.10 23.93
CA THR A 154 -12.16 -30.18 23.88
C THR A 154 -13.45 -30.93 23.58
N LEU A 155 -14.55 -30.57 24.25
CA LEU A 155 -15.89 -31.16 24.04
C LEU A 155 -16.43 -30.94 22.62
N LEU A 156 -15.86 -29.99 21.89
CA LEU A 156 -16.16 -29.71 20.49
C LEU A 156 -15.38 -30.69 19.62
N ARG A 157 -16.07 -31.39 18.70
CA ARG A 157 -15.47 -32.24 17.65
C ARG A 157 -14.66 -31.40 16.63
N SER A 158 -13.67 -30.64 17.09
CA SER A 158 -12.66 -30.04 16.22
C SER A 158 -11.67 -31.13 15.82
N THR A 159 -11.31 -31.18 14.54
CA THR A 159 -10.25 -32.07 14.05
C THR A 159 -8.86 -31.59 14.48
N LEU A 160 -8.72 -30.31 14.83
CA LEU A 160 -7.46 -29.68 15.23
C LEU A 160 -7.47 -29.27 16.69
N HIS A 161 -6.37 -29.56 17.38
CA HIS A 161 -6.07 -29.09 18.72
C HIS A 161 -5.58 -27.65 18.70
N SER A 162 -6.08 -26.82 19.63
CA SER A 162 -5.71 -25.40 19.69
C SER A 162 -4.45 -25.19 20.54
N VAL A 163 -3.39 -24.66 19.92
CA VAL A 163 -2.14 -24.29 20.58
C VAL A 163 -2.00 -22.77 20.60
N LEU A 164 -1.52 -22.17 21.69
CA LEU A 164 -1.31 -20.72 21.74
C LEU A 164 -0.08 -20.34 20.90
N TYR A 165 -0.24 -19.40 19.96
CA TYR A 165 0.85 -18.98 19.06
C TYR A 165 2.11 -18.50 19.82
N SER A 166 1.93 -17.85 20.97
CA SER A 166 3.00 -17.21 21.74
C SER A 166 4.06 -18.20 22.23
N VAL A 167 3.70 -19.47 22.33
CA VAL A 167 4.61 -20.56 22.72
C VAL A 167 5.72 -20.75 21.68
N VAL A 168 5.36 -20.76 20.40
CA VAL A 168 6.31 -20.86 19.28
C VAL A 168 6.96 -19.52 19.00
N ASP A 169 6.17 -18.44 19.04
CA ASP A 169 6.66 -17.09 18.79
C ASP A 169 7.81 -16.70 19.72
N ARG A 170 7.74 -17.06 21.01
CA ARG A 170 8.82 -16.82 21.96
C ARG A 170 10.13 -17.50 21.55
N ILE A 171 10.07 -18.75 21.13
CA ILE A 171 11.26 -19.53 20.74
C ILE A 171 11.86 -18.98 19.43
N VAL A 172 11.00 -18.69 18.44
CA VAL A 172 11.44 -18.11 17.16
C VAL A 172 12.04 -16.71 17.39
N LYS A 173 11.43 -15.90 18.25
CA LYS A 173 11.95 -14.58 18.61
C LYS A 173 13.33 -14.68 19.27
N GLU A 174 13.51 -15.60 20.22
CA GLU A 174 14.81 -15.83 20.87
C GLU A 174 15.90 -16.25 19.86
N ASP A 175 15.53 -16.96 18.79
CA ASP A 175 16.44 -17.30 17.69
C ASP A 175 16.73 -16.08 16.80
N PHE A 176 15.70 -15.35 16.38
CA PHE A 176 15.82 -14.12 15.59
C PHE A 176 16.68 -13.06 16.28
N ASP A 177 16.53 -12.88 17.59
CA ASP A 177 17.29 -11.88 18.36
C ASP A 177 18.81 -12.18 18.38
N LYS A 178 19.24 -13.43 18.12
CA LYS A 178 20.67 -13.77 17.95
C LYS A 178 21.22 -13.32 16.60
N GLU A 179 20.36 -13.17 15.60
CA GLU A 179 20.73 -12.83 14.22
C GLU A 179 20.48 -11.36 13.87
N LYS A 180 19.85 -10.59 14.77
CA LYS A 180 19.41 -9.19 14.59
C LYS A 180 20.47 -8.21 14.06
N GLY A 181 21.74 -8.59 14.03
CA GLY A 181 22.82 -7.81 13.40
C GLY A 181 22.80 -7.79 11.87
N VAL A 182 22.02 -8.64 11.20
CA VAL A 182 21.87 -8.64 9.74
C VAL A 182 20.58 -7.91 9.35
N ASN A 183 20.71 -6.90 8.49
CA ASN A 183 19.57 -6.12 8.00
C ASN A 183 18.71 -6.97 7.04
N GLY A 184 17.46 -7.24 7.41
CA GLY A 184 16.56 -8.02 6.58
C GLY A 184 15.26 -8.40 7.28
N VAL A 185 14.38 -9.07 6.52
CA VAL A 185 13.20 -9.74 7.04
C VAL A 185 13.45 -11.24 7.08
N TYR A 186 13.06 -11.90 8.17
CA TYR A 186 13.27 -13.32 8.38
C TYR A 186 11.96 -14.10 8.22
N VAL A 187 11.97 -15.16 7.41
CA VAL A 187 10.83 -16.08 7.27
C VAL A 187 11.27 -17.47 7.70
N TYR A 188 10.72 -17.93 8.82
CA TYR A 188 10.94 -19.26 9.35
C TYR A 188 9.93 -20.23 8.77
N LEU A 189 10.39 -21.17 7.95
CA LEU A 189 9.59 -22.29 7.45
C LEU A 189 9.82 -23.49 8.38
N LEU A 190 8.83 -23.82 9.20
CA LEU A 190 8.90 -24.91 10.16
C LEU A 190 8.34 -26.18 9.52
N ASN A 191 9.21 -27.13 9.20
CA ASN A 191 8.82 -28.48 8.79
C ASN A 191 9.12 -29.47 9.92
N LEU A 192 8.26 -29.41 10.94
CA LEU A 192 8.36 -30.24 12.13
C LEU A 192 7.79 -31.65 11.86
N ASN A 193 8.24 -32.64 12.63
CA ASN A 193 7.66 -33.98 12.57
C ASN A 193 6.19 -33.95 13.00
N SER A 194 5.37 -34.87 12.46
CA SER A 194 3.95 -34.97 12.81
C SER A 194 3.76 -35.29 14.30
N GLN A 195 2.78 -34.63 14.91
CA GLN A 195 2.32 -34.91 16.28
C GLN A 195 1.25 -36.01 16.26
N GLU A 196 0.97 -36.63 17.42
CA GLU A 196 -0.09 -37.63 17.54
C GLU A 196 -1.50 -37.07 17.25
N ARG A 197 -1.69 -35.77 17.51
CA ARG A 197 -2.92 -35.03 17.23
C ARG A 197 -2.60 -33.85 16.32
N GLY A 198 -3.43 -33.66 15.28
CA GLY A 198 -3.34 -32.47 14.44
C GLY A 198 -3.60 -31.21 15.26
N TYR A 199 -2.89 -30.13 14.96
CA TYR A 199 -2.94 -28.89 15.74
C TYR A 199 -2.91 -27.65 14.83
N ALA A 200 -3.35 -26.53 15.37
CA ALA A 200 -3.21 -25.21 14.78
C ALA A 200 -3.24 -24.13 15.88
N TYR A 201 -2.81 -22.92 15.53
CA TYR A 201 -2.56 -21.84 16.46
C TYR A 201 -3.77 -20.94 16.67
N LYS A 202 -4.09 -20.62 17.93
CA LYS A 202 -5.00 -19.52 18.30
C LYS A 202 -4.20 -18.25 18.59
N TYR A 203 -4.79 -17.10 18.26
CA TYR A 203 -4.14 -15.78 18.33
C TYR A 203 -4.74 -14.84 19.40
N GLY A 204 -5.96 -15.11 19.86
CA GLY A 204 -6.64 -14.34 20.89
C GLY A 204 -6.76 -15.05 22.24
N THR A 205 -7.36 -14.36 23.22
CA THR A 205 -7.66 -14.89 24.56
C THR A 205 -8.95 -15.69 24.58
N GLY A 206 -8.99 -16.77 25.37
CA GLY A 206 -10.16 -17.66 25.47
C GLY A 206 -10.25 -18.67 24.32
N ASP A 207 -11.20 -19.61 24.45
CA ASP A 207 -11.40 -20.71 23.51
C ASP A 207 -12.65 -20.53 22.66
N SER A 208 -12.67 -21.20 21.50
CA SER A 208 -13.88 -21.29 20.67
C SER A 208 -15.01 -21.97 21.45
N SER A 209 -16.23 -21.48 21.26
CA SER A 209 -17.46 -22.04 21.83
C SER A 209 -18.47 -22.39 20.71
N LEU A 210 -19.64 -22.90 21.08
CA LEU A 210 -20.74 -23.07 20.11
C LEU A 210 -21.28 -21.72 19.60
N SER A 211 -21.21 -20.68 20.44
CA SER A 211 -21.71 -19.35 20.13
C SER A 211 -20.66 -18.45 19.48
N PHE A 212 -19.39 -18.85 19.51
CA PHE A 212 -18.28 -18.02 19.03
C PHE A 212 -17.16 -18.87 18.42
N THR A 213 -16.86 -18.61 17.15
CA THR A 213 -15.80 -19.32 16.41
C THR A 213 -14.53 -18.48 16.38
N LYS A 214 -13.43 -19.00 16.95
CA LYS A 214 -12.08 -18.46 16.74
C LYS A 214 -11.39 -19.25 15.64
N CYS A 215 -10.86 -18.55 14.65
CA CYS A 215 -10.11 -19.16 13.58
C CYS A 215 -8.72 -19.55 14.07
N LEU A 216 -8.33 -20.79 13.78
CA LEU A 216 -7.01 -21.33 14.04
C LEU A 216 -6.16 -21.24 12.79
N GLY A 217 -4.87 -20.93 12.95
CA GLY A 217 -3.94 -20.84 11.82
C GLY A 217 -2.58 -21.47 11.99
N SER A 218 -1.75 -21.28 10.97
CA SER A 218 -0.41 -21.89 10.84
C SER A 218 0.70 -20.85 10.70
N VAL A 219 0.35 -19.55 10.74
CA VAL A 219 1.30 -18.45 10.48
C VAL A 219 1.25 -17.40 11.57
N TRP A 220 2.35 -16.70 11.78
CA TRP A 220 2.41 -15.52 12.63
C TRP A 220 3.38 -14.50 12.07
N THR A 221 2.99 -13.24 12.14
CA THR A 221 3.82 -12.10 11.75
C THR A 221 4.23 -11.39 13.04
N GLY A 222 5.53 -11.29 13.32
CA GLY A 222 6.03 -10.72 14.56
C GLY A 222 5.89 -9.19 14.65
N LYS A 223 6.18 -8.65 15.84
CA LYS A 223 6.34 -7.20 16.03
C LYS A 223 7.64 -6.66 15.45
N ASP A 224 8.68 -7.49 15.45
CA ASP A 224 9.96 -7.30 14.77
C ASP A 224 9.91 -7.98 13.39
N ARG A 225 10.92 -7.76 12.54
CA ARG A 225 10.98 -8.22 11.13
C ARG A 225 11.21 -9.73 10.96
N TYR A 226 10.38 -10.54 11.61
CA TYR A 226 10.33 -11.98 11.40
C TYR A 226 8.89 -12.48 11.26
N ILE A 227 8.75 -13.59 10.52
CA ILE A 227 7.52 -14.32 10.27
C ILE A 227 7.84 -15.79 10.50
N TRP A 228 6.92 -16.55 11.08
CA TRP A 228 7.01 -18.00 11.06
C TRP A 228 5.77 -18.63 10.43
N ILE A 229 6.01 -19.72 9.72
CA ILE A 229 5.03 -20.52 9.01
C ILE A 229 5.27 -21.97 9.43
N ASP A 230 4.32 -22.54 10.14
CA ASP A 230 4.36 -23.94 10.54
C ASP A 230 3.64 -24.80 9.50
N LEU A 231 4.43 -25.55 8.74
CA LEU A 231 3.94 -26.42 7.68
C LEU A 231 3.28 -27.69 8.23
N ALA A 232 3.55 -28.05 9.49
CA ALA A 232 2.95 -29.20 10.17
C ALA A 232 1.64 -28.83 10.91
N ALA A 233 1.33 -27.54 11.07
CA ALA A 233 0.06 -27.07 11.62
C ALA A 233 -1.04 -27.06 10.53
N GLY A 234 -2.20 -27.66 10.84
CA GLY A 234 -3.34 -27.76 9.93
C GLY A 234 -3.77 -29.19 9.58
N PRO A 235 -4.46 -29.40 8.45
CA PRO A 235 -4.76 -28.41 7.42
C PRO A 235 -5.78 -27.37 7.91
N VAL A 236 -5.50 -26.10 7.61
CA VAL A 236 -6.41 -24.98 7.91
C VAL A 236 -7.18 -24.59 6.65
N ASP A 237 -8.41 -24.11 6.84
CA ASP A 237 -9.29 -23.64 5.77
C ASP A 237 -9.91 -22.31 6.19
N TYR A 238 -9.93 -21.35 5.26
CA TYR A 238 -10.53 -20.03 5.44
C TYR A 238 -11.17 -19.56 4.16
N GLY A 239 -12.21 -18.75 4.26
CA GLY A 239 -12.72 -18.00 3.12
C GLY A 239 -14.23 -17.86 3.14
N PRO A 240 -14.80 -17.28 2.08
CA PRO A 240 -16.23 -17.27 1.85
C PRO A 240 -16.83 -18.68 1.96
N ALA A 241 -17.91 -18.82 2.72
CA ALA A 241 -18.58 -20.09 2.99
C ALA A 241 -19.46 -20.58 1.84
N LEU A 242 -19.98 -19.65 1.02
CA LEU A 242 -20.92 -19.95 -0.06
C LEU A 242 -20.32 -19.61 -1.44
N SER A 243 -19.88 -18.37 -1.62
CA SER A 243 -19.36 -17.86 -2.89
C SER A 243 -18.42 -16.67 -2.64
N GLY A 244 -17.36 -16.58 -3.43
CA GLY A 244 -16.39 -15.49 -3.39
C GLY A 244 -14.98 -15.98 -3.68
N ASP A 245 -14.07 -15.03 -3.84
CA ASP A 245 -12.66 -15.30 -4.15
C ASP A 245 -11.80 -15.43 -2.90
N GLY A 246 -10.55 -15.87 -3.09
CA GLY A 246 -9.53 -15.92 -2.04
C GLY A 246 -9.69 -17.02 -0.99
N VAL A 247 -10.62 -17.96 -1.21
CA VAL A 247 -10.78 -19.15 -0.35
C VAL A 247 -9.44 -19.90 -0.28
N LEU A 248 -9.01 -20.20 0.94
CA LEU A 248 -8.02 -21.21 1.26
C LEU A 248 -8.74 -22.56 1.43
N PRO A 249 -8.79 -23.42 0.39
CA PRO A 249 -9.56 -24.65 0.45
C PRO A 249 -8.85 -25.73 1.28
N ARG A 250 -9.63 -26.71 1.76
CA ARG A 250 -9.05 -27.98 2.21
C ARG A 250 -8.49 -28.75 1.01
N GLY A 251 -7.32 -29.38 1.18
CA GLY A 251 -6.73 -30.29 0.20
C GLY A 251 -5.54 -29.72 -0.58
N ASP A 252 -5.30 -30.23 -1.79
CA ASP A 252 -4.04 -30.08 -2.54
C ASP A 252 -3.89 -28.75 -3.32
N PHE A 253 -4.81 -27.80 -3.18
CA PHE A 253 -4.89 -26.61 -4.05
C PHE A 253 -4.17 -25.37 -3.52
N HIS A 254 -3.63 -25.41 -2.29
CA HIS A 254 -2.89 -24.31 -1.70
C HIS A 254 -1.70 -24.82 -0.88
N PRO A 255 -0.52 -24.16 -0.89
CA PRO A 255 0.67 -24.63 -0.17
C PRO A 255 0.44 -24.99 1.31
N LEU A 256 -0.32 -24.16 2.05
CA LEU A 256 -0.62 -24.42 3.47
C LEU A 256 -1.53 -25.63 3.71
N ALA A 257 -2.27 -26.09 2.69
CA ALA A 257 -3.18 -27.24 2.79
C ALA A 257 -2.61 -28.51 2.13
N ALA A 258 -1.86 -28.35 1.02
CA ALA A 258 -1.29 -29.44 0.23
C ALA A 258 -0.26 -30.28 1.00
N LEU A 259 0.42 -29.68 1.97
CA LEU A 259 1.43 -30.36 2.80
C LEU A 259 0.83 -31.39 3.76
N HIS A 260 -0.48 -31.30 4.03
CA HIS A 260 -1.23 -32.30 4.79
C HIS A 260 -1.76 -33.44 3.91
N GLY A 261 -1.67 -33.29 2.58
CA GLY A 261 -1.86 -34.36 1.61
C GLY A 261 -0.62 -35.27 1.52
N ARG A 262 -0.60 -36.20 0.55
CA ARG A 262 0.62 -36.96 0.25
C ARG A 262 1.50 -36.12 -0.67
N PRO A 263 2.66 -35.59 -0.24
CA PRO A 263 3.52 -34.82 -1.11
C PRO A 263 3.98 -35.69 -2.29
N LYS A 264 3.59 -35.29 -3.50
CA LYS A 264 3.79 -36.10 -4.71
C LYS A 264 5.28 -36.21 -5.11
N SER A 265 6.10 -35.22 -4.73
CA SER A 265 7.57 -35.24 -4.89
C SER A 265 8.26 -34.13 -4.08
N GLN A 266 9.58 -34.24 -3.85
CA GLN A 266 10.40 -33.16 -3.27
C GLN A 266 10.35 -31.86 -4.08
N LYS A 267 10.27 -31.98 -5.42
CA LYS A 267 10.18 -30.81 -6.31
C LYS A 267 8.85 -30.08 -6.17
N THR A 268 7.76 -30.82 -5.99
CA THR A 268 6.42 -30.26 -5.74
C THR A 268 6.41 -29.49 -4.41
N LEU A 269 6.91 -30.11 -3.34
CA LEU A 269 7.06 -29.46 -2.04
C LEU A 269 7.79 -28.11 -2.14
N LEU A 270 8.95 -28.08 -2.80
CA LEU A 270 9.74 -26.86 -2.91
C LEU A 270 9.10 -25.81 -3.85
N ALA A 271 8.29 -26.23 -4.83
CA ALA A 271 7.50 -25.32 -5.66
C ALA A 271 6.36 -24.65 -4.85
N ASP A 272 5.67 -25.42 -4.01
CA ASP A 272 4.64 -24.90 -3.12
C ASP A 272 5.24 -23.90 -2.11
N LEU A 273 6.42 -24.21 -1.56
CA LEU A 273 7.15 -23.28 -0.69
C LEU A 273 7.63 -22.03 -1.42
N ALA A 274 8.11 -22.15 -2.66
CA ALA A 274 8.47 -20.99 -3.49
C ALA A 274 7.26 -20.08 -3.70
N SER A 275 6.09 -20.64 -4.00
CA SER A 275 4.84 -19.89 -4.16
C SER A 275 4.42 -19.20 -2.86
N LEU A 276 4.56 -19.88 -1.72
CA LEU A 276 4.21 -19.31 -0.41
C LEU A 276 5.13 -18.14 -0.03
N VAL A 277 6.44 -18.31 -0.24
CA VAL A 277 7.43 -17.25 -0.03
C VAL A 277 7.17 -16.07 -0.96
N TRP A 278 6.84 -16.33 -2.23
CA TRP A 278 6.51 -15.28 -3.19
C TRP A 278 5.26 -14.50 -2.77
N SER A 279 4.20 -15.20 -2.32
CA SER A 279 3.01 -14.56 -1.76
C SER A 279 3.34 -13.71 -0.52
N ALA A 280 4.17 -14.23 0.39
CA ALA A 280 4.65 -13.47 1.55
C ALA A 280 5.40 -12.20 1.14
N TYR A 281 6.28 -12.30 0.14
CA TYR A 281 6.99 -11.14 -0.39
C TYR A 281 6.03 -10.08 -0.92
N GLN A 282 5.09 -10.46 -1.78
CA GLN A 282 4.13 -9.54 -2.40
C GLN A 282 3.18 -8.87 -1.40
N VAL A 283 2.68 -9.62 -0.42
CA VAL A 283 1.64 -9.14 0.50
C VAL A 283 2.22 -8.50 1.76
N LEU A 284 3.36 -8.98 2.25
CA LEU A 284 3.90 -8.56 3.55
C LEU A 284 5.11 -7.62 3.44
N LEU A 285 5.94 -7.79 2.41
CA LEU A 285 7.18 -7.00 2.27
C LEU A 285 7.04 -5.87 1.24
N VAL A 286 6.32 -6.11 0.14
CA VAL A 286 5.95 -5.10 -0.85
C VAL A 286 4.45 -4.97 -1.08
N PRO A 287 3.60 -4.86 -0.03
CA PRO A 287 2.18 -4.69 -0.23
C PRO A 287 1.88 -3.52 -1.17
N SER A 288 0.86 -3.70 -2.00
CA SER A 288 0.30 -2.61 -2.79
C SER A 288 -0.13 -1.45 -1.88
N LEU A 289 -0.08 -0.23 -2.40
CA LEU A 289 -0.60 0.93 -1.70
C LEU A 289 -2.11 0.99 -1.87
N ARG A 290 -2.84 1.32 -0.81
CA ARG A 290 -4.28 1.59 -0.90
C ARG A 290 -4.56 2.95 -1.54
N ILE A 291 -3.72 3.93 -1.20
CA ILE A 291 -3.72 5.31 -1.71
C ILE A 291 -2.28 5.86 -1.65
N PRO A 292 -1.90 6.82 -2.52
CA PRO A 292 -0.71 7.64 -2.31
C PRO A 292 -0.83 8.46 -1.03
N VAL A 293 0.27 8.57 -0.27
CA VAL A 293 0.30 9.28 1.02
C VAL A 293 1.48 10.23 1.05
N THR A 294 1.20 11.53 1.13
CA THR A 294 2.22 12.56 1.30
C THR A 294 2.69 12.66 2.74
N TYR A 295 3.91 13.16 2.92
CA TYR A 295 4.44 13.47 4.23
C TYR A 295 3.75 14.70 4.83
N GLU A 296 3.25 14.59 6.06
CA GLU A 296 2.68 15.70 6.84
C GLU A 296 3.21 15.65 8.27
N ASN A 297 3.57 16.80 8.84
CA ASN A 297 4.14 16.89 10.19
C ASN A 297 3.13 16.58 11.31
N LEU A 298 1.87 16.95 11.10
CA LEU A 298 0.78 16.73 12.05
C LEU A 298 -0.23 15.77 11.42
N LEU A 299 -0.43 14.63 12.08
CA LEU A 299 -1.42 13.62 11.75
C LEU A 299 -2.49 13.63 12.84
N VAL A 300 -3.77 13.73 12.46
CA VAL A 300 -4.87 13.74 13.43
C VAL A 300 -6.00 12.82 13.00
N VAL A 301 -6.45 11.98 13.93
CA VAL A 301 -7.69 11.21 13.79
C VAL A 301 -8.77 11.86 14.63
N GLN A 302 -9.89 12.21 13.99
CA GLN A 302 -11.05 12.81 14.66
C GLN A 302 -12.19 11.81 14.70
N PHE A 303 -12.43 11.18 15.85
CA PHE A 303 -13.61 10.35 16.04
C PHE A 303 -14.84 11.24 16.18
N ILE A 304 -15.83 11.04 15.33
CA ILE A 304 -17.11 11.74 15.35
C ILE A 304 -18.19 10.67 15.52
N ARG A 305 -18.66 10.49 16.75
CA ARG A 305 -19.74 9.56 17.06
C ARG A 305 -21.08 10.23 16.83
N VAL A 306 -21.87 9.67 15.93
CA VAL A 306 -23.24 10.10 15.69
C VAL A 306 -24.19 9.15 16.40
N HIS A 307 -24.96 9.65 17.37
CA HIS A 307 -25.81 8.82 18.22
C HIS A 307 -27.20 9.43 18.44
N GLY A 308 -28.16 8.59 18.86
CA GLY A 308 -29.48 9.05 19.31
C GLY A 308 -29.42 9.66 20.72
N ALA A 309 -30.39 10.51 21.08
CA ALA A 309 -30.40 11.25 22.35
C ALA A 309 -30.29 10.37 23.60
N GLU A 310 -30.85 9.17 23.57
CA GLU A 310 -30.85 8.23 24.72
C GLU A 310 -29.70 7.21 24.70
N ASN A 311 -28.94 7.11 23.60
CA ASN A 311 -27.94 6.05 23.43
C ASN A 311 -26.58 6.42 24.04
N LYS A 312 -26.39 6.05 25.31
CA LYS A 312 -25.12 6.19 26.04
C LYS A 312 -24.25 4.94 26.04
N ASP A 313 -24.65 3.88 25.34
CA ASP A 313 -23.95 2.61 25.40
C ASP A 313 -22.65 2.65 24.60
N MET A 314 -21.52 2.62 25.31
CA MET A 314 -20.17 2.57 24.76
C MET A 314 -19.58 1.15 24.72
N SER A 315 -20.36 0.11 25.06
CA SER A 315 -19.89 -1.29 25.00
C SER A 315 -19.41 -1.63 23.59
N GLY A 316 -18.18 -2.17 23.47
CA GLY A 316 -17.53 -2.46 22.19
C GLY A 316 -16.95 -1.25 21.42
N LEU A 317 -17.09 -0.04 21.96
CA LEU A 317 -16.54 1.20 21.40
C LEU A 317 -15.56 1.85 22.38
N ASP A 318 -14.32 1.36 22.38
CA ASP A 318 -13.25 1.90 23.24
C ASP A 318 -12.24 2.72 22.43
N TRP A 319 -12.45 4.04 22.40
CA TRP A 319 -11.52 4.98 21.76
C TRP A 319 -10.10 4.88 22.33
N LYS A 320 -9.97 4.65 23.64
CA LYS A 320 -8.66 4.54 24.29
C LYS A 320 -7.94 3.28 23.87
N SER A 321 -8.65 2.19 23.60
CA SER A 321 -8.05 0.97 23.05
C SER A 321 -7.56 1.16 21.61
N VAL A 322 -8.33 1.88 20.78
CA VAL A 322 -7.88 2.23 19.41
C VAL A 322 -6.64 3.14 19.49
N GLU A 323 -6.70 4.21 20.29
CA GLU A 323 -5.58 5.13 20.50
C GLU A 323 -4.33 4.39 21.01
N ARG A 324 -4.47 3.57 22.05
CA ARG A 324 -3.37 2.78 22.61
C ARG A 324 -2.68 1.91 21.56
N THR A 325 -3.46 1.26 20.69
CA THR A 325 -2.94 0.39 19.63
C THR A 325 -1.93 1.12 18.74
N PHE A 326 -2.18 2.40 18.43
CA PHE A 326 -1.24 3.21 17.65
C PHE A 326 -0.15 3.85 18.52
N MET A 327 -0.53 4.44 19.66
CA MET A 327 0.40 5.20 20.51
C MET A 327 1.48 4.33 21.16
N ASP A 328 1.21 3.05 21.39
CA ASP A 328 2.24 2.08 21.82
C ASP A 328 3.33 1.95 20.74
N GLU A 329 2.94 1.87 19.47
CA GLU A 329 3.89 1.76 18.34
C GLU A 329 4.56 3.12 18.02
N VAL A 330 3.90 4.25 18.29
CA VAL A 330 4.52 5.58 18.26
C VAL A 330 5.63 5.66 19.32
N SER A 331 5.34 5.25 20.55
CA SER A 331 6.28 5.30 21.69
C SER A 331 7.49 4.41 21.46
N ASN A 332 7.30 3.28 20.77
CA ASN A 332 8.37 2.35 20.39
C ASN A 332 9.15 2.80 19.14
N GLY A 333 8.84 3.97 18.56
CA GLY A 333 9.49 4.46 17.34
C GLY A 333 9.26 3.55 16.15
N GLY A 334 8.08 2.95 16.03
CA GLY A 334 7.72 1.96 15.00
C GLY A 334 6.79 2.47 13.89
N LEU A 335 5.97 3.49 14.13
CA LEU A 335 4.92 3.91 13.19
C LEU A 335 5.22 5.24 12.47
N LEU A 336 5.58 6.29 13.22
CA LEU A 336 5.82 7.62 12.66
C LEU A 336 7.16 7.70 11.92
N LEU A 337 7.29 8.70 11.04
CA LEU A 337 8.47 8.96 10.25
C LEU A 337 9.00 10.38 10.52
N GLY A 338 10.28 10.52 10.85
CA GLY A 338 10.89 11.83 11.12
C GLY A 338 10.22 12.56 12.29
N ASP A 339 9.95 13.84 12.08
CA ASP A 339 9.36 14.74 13.09
C ASP A 339 7.83 14.76 13.11
N GLN A 340 7.20 13.68 12.65
CA GLN A 340 5.75 13.54 12.70
C GLN A 340 5.23 13.51 14.14
N SER A 341 4.07 14.15 14.32
CA SER A 341 3.27 14.08 15.54
C SER A 341 1.90 13.49 15.23
N PHE A 342 1.38 12.69 16.15
CA PHE A 342 0.10 11.99 15.98
C PHE A 342 -0.81 12.21 17.18
N LYS A 343 -2.08 12.54 16.91
CA LYS A 343 -3.07 12.87 17.95
C LYS A 343 -4.44 12.30 17.61
N PHE A 344 -5.21 12.04 18.67
CA PHE A 344 -6.62 11.68 18.56
C PHE A 344 -7.49 12.79 19.16
N ARG A 345 -8.63 13.02 18.53
CA ARG A 345 -9.72 13.87 19.02
C ARG A 345 -11.01 13.06 19.02
N THR A 346 -11.91 13.37 19.92
CA THR A 346 -13.20 12.70 20.03
C THR A 346 -14.28 13.75 20.18
N TYR A 347 -15.31 13.60 19.37
CA TYR A 347 -16.48 14.46 19.30
C TYR A 347 -17.73 13.58 19.24
N ASP A 348 -18.83 14.13 19.71
CA ASP A 348 -20.15 13.51 19.66
C ASP A 348 -21.11 14.47 18.94
N ALA A 349 -22.01 13.90 18.15
CA ALA A 349 -23.10 14.61 17.48
C ALA A 349 -24.41 13.85 17.69
N SER A 350 -25.47 14.56 18.09
CA SER A 350 -26.80 13.97 18.19
C SER A 350 -27.47 13.95 16.81
N PHE A 351 -28.23 12.89 16.50
CA PHE A 351 -29.11 12.86 15.32
C PHE A 351 -30.17 13.97 15.33
N GLU A 352 -30.51 14.52 16.50
CA GLU A 352 -31.43 15.65 16.64
C GLU A 352 -30.80 16.98 16.20
N GLU A 353 -29.49 17.13 16.42
CA GLU A 353 -28.73 18.33 16.10
C GLU A 353 -28.11 18.26 14.69
N CYS A 354 -27.89 17.05 14.17
CA CYS A 354 -27.34 16.80 12.84
C CYS A 354 -28.41 16.25 11.87
N SER A 355 -29.19 17.15 11.27
CA SER A 355 -30.20 16.79 10.25
C SER A 355 -29.58 16.11 9.02
N VAL A 356 -28.39 16.55 8.60
CA VAL A 356 -27.59 15.89 7.55
C VAL A 356 -27.23 14.47 7.91
N CYS A 357 -26.87 14.17 9.16
CA CYS A 357 -26.50 12.82 9.56
C CYS A 357 -27.69 11.87 9.43
N SER A 358 -28.89 12.33 9.83
CA SER A 358 -30.14 11.60 9.65
C SER A 358 -30.47 11.40 8.17
N TYR A 359 -30.29 12.44 7.36
CA TYR A 359 -30.45 12.37 5.90
C TYR A 359 -29.49 11.36 5.26
N ALA A 360 -28.21 11.39 5.63
CA ALA A 360 -27.16 10.50 5.13
C ALA A 360 -27.51 9.04 5.36
N ILE A 361 -27.93 8.68 6.58
CA ILE A 361 -28.39 7.32 6.88
C ILE A 361 -29.59 6.95 6.03
N SER A 362 -30.65 7.78 6.04
CA SER A 362 -31.90 7.46 5.31
C SER A 362 -31.70 7.27 3.80
N ARG A 363 -30.81 8.06 3.19
CA ARG A 363 -30.52 8.02 1.74
C ARG A 363 -29.56 6.93 1.32
N SER A 364 -28.82 6.36 2.26
CA SER A 364 -27.86 5.30 1.99
C SER A 364 -28.37 3.92 2.40
N VAL A 365 -29.58 3.81 2.95
CA VAL A 365 -30.19 2.49 3.21
C VAL A 365 -30.59 1.85 1.88
N ASN A 366 -30.03 0.66 1.63
CA ASN A 366 -30.42 -0.22 0.54
C ASN A 366 -30.85 -1.58 1.11
N SER A 367 -31.58 -2.36 0.30
CA SER A 367 -32.00 -3.72 0.66
C SER A 367 -31.41 -4.75 -0.28
N TYR A 368 -31.11 -5.93 0.23
CA TYR A 368 -30.73 -7.10 -0.55
C TYR A 368 -31.55 -8.32 -0.11
N THR A 369 -31.73 -9.27 -1.01
CA THR A 369 -32.48 -10.50 -0.74
C THR A 369 -31.52 -11.68 -0.71
N SER A 370 -31.45 -12.37 0.42
CA SER A 370 -30.72 -13.62 0.57
C SER A 370 -31.64 -14.82 0.46
N ARG A 371 -31.16 -15.90 -0.16
CA ARG A 371 -31.87 -17.16 -0.30
C ARG A 371 -31.32 -18.18 0.70
N PHE A 372 -32.12 -18.54 1.69
CA PHE A 372 -31.77 -19.56 2.67
C PHE A 372 -32.51 -20.86 2.35
N LEU A 373 -31.78 -21.98 2.34
CA LEU A 373 -32.36 -23.31 2.25
C LEU A 373 -32.45 -23.89 3.67
N PHE A 374 -33.64 -23.79 4.26
CA PHE A 374 -34.01 -24.57 5.43
C PHE A 374 -34.61 -25.89 4.92
N GLU A 375 -35.91 -26.11 5.10
CA GLU A 375 -36.65 -27.21 4.46
C GLU A 375 -37.21 -26.81 3.08
N ASN A 376 -37.49 -25.51 2.89
CA ASN A 376 -37.87 -24.87 1.62
C ASN A 376 -37.04 -23.59 1.43
N TYR A 377 -36.89 -23.15 0.18
CA TYR A 377 -36.20 -21.89 -0.11
C TYR A 377 -36.97 -20.70 0.45
N THR A 378 -36.38 -20.03 1.43
CA THR A 378 -36.93 -18.82 2.05
C THR A 378 -36.10 -17.62 1.60
N LEU A 379 -36.78 -16.58 1.12
CA LEU A 379 -36.15 -15.30 0.78
C LEU A 379 -36.21 -14.40 2.02
N ILE A 380 -35.06 -13.92 2.47
CA ILE A 380 -34.94 -12.98 3.58
C ILE A 380 -34.44 -11.66 3.00
N VAL A 381 -35.22 -10.60 3.15
CA VAL A 381 -34.83 -9.24 2.78
C VAL A 381 -34.12 -8.60 3.97
N SER A 382 -32.88 -8.20 3.76
CA SER A 382 -32.03 -7.54 4.75
C SER A 382 -31.62 -6.17 4.25
N GLU A 383 -31.41 -5.23 5.16
CA GLU A 383 -30.97 -3.88 4.84
C GLU A 383 -29.47 -3.71 5.12
N TYR A 384 -28.84 -2.81 4.36
CA TYR A 384 -27.45 -2.40 4.53
C TYR A 384 -27.28 -0.92 4.21
N LEU A 385 -26.16 -0.35 4.61
CA LEU A 385 -25.77 1.01 4.26
C LEU A 385 -24.79 0.99 3.09
N ASP A 386 -25.09 1.73 2.03
CA ASP A 386 -24.15 1.96 0.93
C ASP A 386 -23.06 2.93 1.38
N SER A 387 -21.83 2.44 1.48
CA SER A 387 -20.72 3.23 2.00
C SER A 387 -20.30 4.35 1.04
N LYS A 388 -20.41 4.15 -0.28
CA LYS A 388 -20.07 5.15 -1.29
C LYS A 388 -21.07 6.30 -1.25
N ARG A 389 -22.36 5.97 -1.10
CA ARG A 389 -23.40 6.99 -0.97
C ARG A 389 -23.25 7.79 0.32
N LEU A 390 -22.92 7.13 1.43
CA LEU A 390 -22.57 7.83 2.67
C LEU A 390 -21.36 8.73 2.48
N HIS A 391 -20.27 8.23 1.90
CA HIS A 391 -19.07 9.00 1.63
C HIS A 391 -19.36 10.28 0.85
N GLN A 392 -20.08 10.18 -0.27
CA GLN A 392 -20.50 11.36 -1.05
C GLN A 392 -21.22 12.41 -0.20
N ILE A 393 -22.25 12.00 0.55
CA ILE A 393 -23.05 12.93 1.35
C ILE A 393 -22.22 13.57 2.47
N LEU A 394 -21.34 12.81 3.12
CA LEU A 394 -20.50 13.31 4.21
C LEU A 394 -19.38 14.22 3.71
N SER A 395 -18.83 13.96 2.52
CA SER A 395 -17.86 14.85 1.87
C SER A 395 -18.50 16.19 1.51
N ASP A 396 -19.73 16.18 0.98
CA ASP A 396 -20.45 17.40 0.58
C ASP A 396 -20.88 18.26 1.79
N ALA A 397 -21.09 17.64 2.96
CA ALA A 397 -21.66 18.30 4.13
C ALA A 397 -20.71 18.36 5.34
N GLN A 398 -19.39 18.31 5.10
CA GLN A 398 -18.37 18.24 6.15
C GLN A 398 -18.49 19.37 7.18
N ASP A 399 -18.74 20.61 6.74
CA ASP A 399 -18.82 21.78 7.63
C ASP A 399 -20.06 21.76 8.52
N GLU A 400 -21.19 21.25 8.01
CA GLU A 400 -22.43 21.14 8.78
C GLU A 400 -22.28 20.09 9.88
N ILE A 401 -21.63 18.97 9.58
CA ILE A 401 -21.39 17.91 10.57
C ILE A 401 -20.38 18.38 11.63
N LYS A 402 -19.31 19.08 11.23
CA LYS A 402 -18.35 19.67 12.18
C LYS A 402 -19.03 20.64 13.14
N LYS A 403 -19.94 21.49 12.63
CA LYS A 403 -20.74 22.40 13.46
C LYS A 403 -21.64 21.62 14.43
N ALA A 404 -22.34 20.60 13.95
CA ALA A 404 -23.21 19.77 14.80
C ALA A 404 -22.41 19.01 15.87
N ALA A 405 -21.16 18.63 15.59
CA ALA A 405 -20.26 17.98 16.54
C ALA A 405 -19.45 18.95 17.43
N ASN A 406 -19.72 20.26 17.34
CA ASN A 406 -18.99 21.32 18.05
C ASN A 406 -17.45 21.25 17.85
N VAL A 407 -17.01 20.95 16.63
CA VAL A 407 -15.58 20.96 16.27
C VAL A 407 -15.16 22.42 16.05
N LEU A 408 -14.39 22.97 16.99
CA LEU A 408 -13.97 24.38 16.99
C LEU A 408 -12.57 24.61 16.41
N ASP A 409 -11.73 23.58 16.38
CA ASP A 409 -10.32 23.71 16.02
C ASP A 409 -10.09 23.36 14.54
N GLU A 410 -9.55 24.31 13.77
CA GLU A 410 -8.90 24.02 12.49
C GLU A 410 -7.46 23.58 12.74
N GLU A 411 -7.21 22.28 12.59
CA GLU A 411 -5.86 21.71 12.68
C GLU A 411 -5.20 21.70 11.30
N PHE A 412 -4.01 22.30 11.20
CA PHE A 412 -3.20 22.29 9.99
C PHE A 412 -2.37 21.00 9.91
N GLY A 413 -2.73 20.10 9.00
CA GLY A 413 -2.05 18.83 8.78
C GLY A 413 -2.96 17.82 8.10
N ARG A 414 -2.61 16.52 8.17
CA ARG A 414 -3.47 15.43 7.68
C ARG A 414 -4.50 15.06 8.74
N VAL A 415 -5.73 15.52 8.55
CA VAL A 415 -6.86 15.20 9.41
C VAL A 415 -7.73 14.12 8.75
N ILE A 416 -7.94 13.00 9.43
CA ILE A 416 -8.85 11.92 9.01
C ILE A 416 -10.05 11.87 9.95
N PRO A 417 -11.23 12.37 9.54
CA PRO A 417 -12.46 12.14 10.27
C PRO A 417 -12.87 10.67 10.22
N VAL A 418 -13.27 10.14 11.36
CA VAL A 418 -13.78 8.79 11.55
C VAL A 418 -15.22 8.90 12.06
N TYR A 419 -16.17 8.80 11.13
CA TYR A 419 -17.59 8.85 11.43
C TYR A 419 -18.06 7.50 11.94
N VAL A 420 -18.60 7.46 13.16
CA VAL A 420 -19.17 6.24 13.74
C VAL A 420 -20.66 6.45 13.99
N PHE A 421 -21.47 5.82 13.14
CA PHE A 421 -22.93 5.84 13.27
C PHE A 421 -23.37 4.76 14.25
N ASP A 422 -23.73 5.19 15.46
CA ASP A 422 -24.24 4.36 16.54
C ASP A 422 -25.77 4.31 16.49
N LEU A 423 -26.28 3.44 15.63
CA LEU A 423 -27.70 3.36 15.30
C LEU A 423 -28.46 2.61 16.40
N ASP A 424 -29.53 3.22 16.89
CA ASP A 424 -30.39 2.68 17.95
C ASP A 424 -31.36 1.58 17.46
N LEU A 425 -30.91 0.75 16.52
CA LEU A 425 -31.70 -0.23 15.77
C LEU A 425 -31.45 -1.65 16.28
N ASN A 426 -32.53 -2.43 16.46
CA ASN A 426 -32.43 -3.87 16.77
C ASN A 426 -32.11 -4.72 15.52
N LYS A 427 -32.41 -4.21 14.33
CA LYS A 427 -32.03 -4.83 13.06
C LYS A 427 -30.53 -4.64 12.82
N LEU A 428 -29.86 -5.68 12.34
CA LEU A 428 -28.48 -5.58 11.90
C LEU A 428 -28.40 -4.70 10.65
N MET A 429 -27.49 -3.74 10.65
CA MET A 429 -27.13 -2.95 9.49
C MET A 429 -25.61 -2.85 9.43
N LEU A 430 -25.04 -3.29 8.31
CA LEU A 430 -23.61 -3.22 8.01
C LEU A 430 -23.39 -2.35 6.77
N LEU A 431 -22.16 -1.86 6.60
CA LEU A 431 -21.72 -1.17 5.39
C LEU A 431 -21.51 -2.21 4.29
N ASP A 432 -22.10 -1.97 3.12
CA ASP A 432 -21.99 -2.82 1.94
C ASP A 432 -22.23 -4.31 2.25
N ARG A 433 -23.18 -4.58 3.17
CA ARG A 433 -23.59 -5.90 3.68
C ARG A 433 -22.58 -6.61 4.59
N TYR A 434 -21.29 -6.31 4.50
CA TYR A 434 -20.23 -7.11 5.13
C TYR A 434 -19.41 -6.36 6.18
N HIS A 435 -19.30 -5.04 6.07
CA HIS A 435 -18.29 -4.28 6.77
C HIS A 435 -18.87 -3.51 7.97
N GLN A 436 -18.16 -3.55 9.10
CA GLN A 436 -18.42 -2.64 10.21
C GLN A 436 -17.77 -1.28 9.99
N SER A 437 -16.70 -1.22 9.18
CA SER A 437 -15.94 -0.01 8.89
C SER A 437 -15.37 -0.08 7.47
N VAL A 438 -15.43 1.02 6.75
CA VAL A 438 -14.89 1.20 5.40
C VAL A 438 -13.97 2.41 5.38
N ALA A 439 -12.81 2.26 4.73
CA ALA A 439 -11.80 3.30 4.59
C ALA A 439 -11.88 3.96 3.21
N PHE A 440 -11.98 5.29 3.19
CA PHE A 440 -11.84 6.13 2.02
C PHE A 440 -10.52 6.91 2.07
N LYS A 441 -10.18 7.64 1.01
CA LYS A 441 -8.93 8.42 0.94
C LYS A 441 -8.87 9.52 2.02
N ASP A 442 -10.04 10.09 2.32
CA ASP A 442 -10.25 11.32 3.09
C ASP A 442 -10.99 11.08 4.41
N MET A 443 -11.63 9.93 4.61
CA MET A 443 -12.36 9.62 5.84
C MET A 443 -12.49 8.12 6.11
N VAL A 444 -12.94 7.77 7.30
CA VAL A 444 -13.38 6.42 7.67
C VAL A 444 -14.85 6.49 8.09
N ILE A 445 -15.65 5.53 7.65
CA ILE A 445 -17.05 5.41 8.03
C ILE A 445 -17.23 4.06 8.71
N ALA A 446 -17.83 4.06 9.91
CA ALA A 446 -18.18 2.86 10.64
C ALA A 446 -19.63 2.89 11.11
N VAL A 447 -20.22 1.70 11.27
CA VAL A 447 -21.59 1.52 11.74
C VAL A 447 -21.65 0.46 12.83
N ARG A 448 -22.52 0.69 13.81
CA ARG A 448 -22.93 -0.32 14.79
C ARG A 448 -24.43 -0.20 15.07
N THR A 449 -25.01 -1.32 15.48
CA THR A 449 -26.44 -1.46 15.86
C THR A 449 -26.55 -2.15 17.22
N LYS A 450 -27.76 -2.25 17.79
CA LYS A 450 -27.99 -2.96 19.07
C LYS A 450 -27.66 -4.45 19.01
N SER A 451 -27.72 -5.05 17.82
CA SER A 451 -27.33 -6.45 17.63
C SER A 451 -25.86 -6.65 18.01
N THR A 452 -25.58 -7.65 18.83
CA THR A 452 -24.24 -7.93 19.37
C THR A 452 -23.43 -8.88 18.50
N GLN A 453 -24.10 -9.72 17.73
CA GLN A 453 -23.46 -10.75 16.92
C GLN A 453 -24.27 -11.08 15.66
N THR A 454 -23.56 -11.51 14.62
CA THR A 454 -24.16 -12.09 13.41
C THR A 454 -23.30 -13.22 12.87
N VAL A 455 -23.95 -14.19 12.23
CA VAL A 455 -23.25 -15.15 11.39
C VAL A 455 -22.74 -14.41 10.17
N SER A 456 -21.44 -14.52 9.88
CA SER A 456 -20.86 -13.94 8.67
C SER A 456 -20.89 -14.94 7.51
N ASP A 457 -20.71 -14.43 6.31
CA ASP A 457 -20.56 -15.23 5.09
C ASP A 457 -19.19 -15.90 4.98
N TYR A 458 -18.33 -15.77 6.00
CA TYR A 458 -17.02 -16.40 6.07
C TYR A 458 -17.07 -17.66 6.93
N SER A 459 -16.22 -18.61 6.58
CA SER A 459 -15.97 -19.80 7.37
C SER A 459 -14.47 -19.98 7.62
N CYS A 460 -14.15 -20.57 8.76
CA CYS A 460 -12.81 -21.02 9.08
C CYS A 460 -12.84 -22.34 9.84
N ASN A 461 -11.88 -23.22 9.54
CA ASN A 461 -11.72 -24.52 10.18
C ASN A 461 -13.03 -25.34 10.18
N GLY A 462 -13.83 -25.24 9.11
CA GLY A 462 -15.13 -25.92 8.94
C GLY A 462 -16.29 -25.36 9.77
N ARG A 463 -16.19 -24.12 10.27
CA ARG A 463 -17.26 -23.42 11.01
C ARG A 463 -17.47 -22.02 10.48
N HIS A 464 -18.70 -21.52 10.56
CA HIS A 464 -18.97 -20.11 10.26
C HIS A 464 -18.26 -19.18 11.25
N VAL A 465 -17.69 -18.11 10.72
CA VAL A 465 -17.14 -17.01 11.51
C VAL A 465 -18.31 -16.19 12.06
N ILE A 466 -18.27 -15.92 13.37
CA ILE A 466 -19.26 -15.08 14.05
C ILE A 466 -18.66 -13.69 14.23
N THR A 467 -19.30 -12.69 13.63
CA THR A 467 -18.86 -11.29 13.75
C THR A 467 -19.49 -10.66 14.98
N GLN A 468 -18.66 -10.11 15.87
CA GLN A 468 -19.10 -9.31 17.01
C GLN A 468 -19.38 -7.87 16.54
N THR A 469 -20.63 -7.60 16.20
CA THR A 469 -21.03 -6.39 15.46
C THR A 469 -20.91 -5.09 16.25
N ARG A 470 -20.78 -5.18 17.58
CA ARG A 470 -20.54 -4.02 18.47
C ARG A 470 -19.07 -3.72 18.71
N GLU A 471 -18.18 -4.69 18.52
CA GLU A 471 -16.74 -4.53 18.71
C GLU A 471 -16.13 -3.82 17.49
N LEU A 472 -15.81 -2.54 17.65
CA LEU A 472 -15.31 -1.69 16.55
C LEU A 472 -13.80 -1.46 16.59
N VAL A 473 -13.09 -1.85 17.67
CA VAL A 473 -11.66 -1.56 17.83
C VAL A 473 -10.82 -2.07 16.65
N LYS A 474 -10.92 -3.37 16.32
CA LYS A 474 -10.18 -3.97 15.20
C LYS A 474 -10.52 -3.34 13.84
N PRO A 475 -11.81 -3.27 13.41
CA PRO A 475 -12.13 -2.71 12.09
C PRO A 475 -11.77 -1.22 11.95
N LEU A 476 -11.83 -0.44 13.04
CA LEU A 476 -11.38 0.96 13.04
C LEU A 476 -9.87 1.06 12.87
N VAL A 477 -9.08 0.26 13.60
CA VAL A 477 -7.61 0.24 13.44
C VAL A 477 -7.23 -0.07 12.00
N GLY A 478 -7.83 -1.10 11.40
CA GLY A 478 -7.58 -1.46 10.00
C GLY A 478 -7.99 -0.36 9.02
N SER A 479 -9.09 0.35 9.27
CA SER A 479 -9.56 1.42 8.39
C SER A 479 -8.71 2.69 8.49
N ILE A 480 -8.29 3.05 9.70
CA ILE A 480 -7.39 4.19 9.94
C ILE A 480 -6.03 3.94 9.26
N LEU A 481 -5.48 2.73 9.32
CA LEU A 481 -4.23 2.38 8.61
C LEU A 481 -4.31 2.60 7.10
N GLN A 482 -5.45 2.26 6.50
CA GLN A 482 -5.71 2.48 5.08
C GLN A 482 -5.81 3.96 4.73
N SER A 483 -6.63 4.74 5.45
CA SER A 483 -6.87 6.15 5.14
C SER A 483 -5.71 7.07 5.52
N MET A 484 -5.01 6.80 6.62
CA MET A 484 -3.93 7.65 7.12
C MET A 484 -2.59 7.35 6.42
N TRP A 485 -2.24 6.08 6.24
CA TRP A 485 -0.93 5.65 5.73
C TRP A 485 -0.97 4.79 4.46
N GLY A 486 -2.15 4.59 3.86
CA GLY A 486 -2.27 3.85 2.60
C GLY A 486 -1.90 2.38 2.73
N VAL A 487 -1.90 1.80 3.93
CA VAL A 487 -1.55 0.40 4.16
C VAL A 487 -2.67 -0.48 3.62
N ALA A 488 -2.39 -1.32 2.62
CA ALA A 488 -3.40 -2.23 2.08
C ALA A 488 -3.74 -3.36 3.08
N PRO A 489 -5.01 -3.84 3.09
CA PRO A 489 -5.38 -5.04 3.81
C PRO A 489 -4.56 -6.26 3.38
N THR A 490 -4.23 -7.15 4.32
CA THR A 490 -3.38 -8.33 4.05
C THR A 490 -4.05 -9.42 3.21
N HIS A 491 -5.28 -9.23 2.74
CA HIS A 491 -5.90 -10.08 1.72
C HIS A 491 -6.01 -9.43 0.35
N LEU A 492 -5.60 -8.17 0.17
CA LEU A 492 -5.73 -7.47 -1.10
C LEU A 492 -4.38 -7.27 -1.77
N LEU A 493 -4.33 -7.57 -3.06
CA LEU A 493 -3.15 -7.37 -3.90
C LEU A 493 -3.59 -6.86 -5.28
N TRP A 494 -2.93 -5.84 -5.82
CA TRP A 494 -3.14 -5.50 -7.23
C TRP A 494 -2.37 -6.45 -8.13
N SER A 495 -3.04 -7.04 -9.13
CA SER A 495 -2.39 -7.84 -10.16
C SER A 495 -2.39 -7.14 -11.51
N PRO A 496 -1.22 -6.69 -12.00
CA PRO A 496 -1.09 -6.12 -13.34
C PRO A 496 -1.54 -7.07 -14.45
N ARG A 497 -1.41 -8.39 -14.25
CA ARG A 497 -1.80 -9.41 -15.24
C ARG A 497 -3.31 -9.53 -15.39
N HIS A 498 -4.02 -9.55 -14.26
CA HIS A 498 -5.48 -9.61 -14.27
C HIS A 498 -6.11 -8.23 -14.48
N ASN A 499 -5.30 -7.17 -14.41
CA ASN A 499 -5.75 -5.78 -14.38
C ASN A 499 -6.87 -5.57 -13.35
N SER A 500 -6.71 -6.23 -12.20
CA SER A 500 -7.72 -6.26 -11.15
C SER A 500 -7.07 -6.44 -9.78
N THR A 501 -7.85 -6.17 -8.74
CA THR A 501 -7.46 -6.45 -7.36
C THR A 501 -7.82 -7.90 -7.06
N LEU A 502 -6.84 -8.68 -6.62
CA LEU A 502 -7.02 -10.06 -6.18
C LEU A 502 -7.28 -10.11 -4.69
N VAL A 503 -8.10 -11.08 -4.29
CA VAL A 503 -8.38 -11.41 -2.89
C VAL A 503 -7.69 -12.74 -2.56
N ASP A 504 -6.86 -12.75 -1.51
CA ASP A 504 -6.18 -13.94 -0.98
C ASP A 504 -6.16 -13.91 0.56
N TYR A 505 -6.92 -14.78 1.20
CA TYR A 505 -7.03 -14.77 2.66
C TYR A 505 -5.87 -15.46 3.41
N THR A 506 -4.83 -15.93 2.71
CA THR A 506 -3.65 -16.59 3.30
C THR A 506 -3.04 -15.79 4.46
N TRP A 507 -2.96 -14.47 4.31
CA TRP A 507 -2.34 -13.56 5.30
C TRP A 507 -3.35 -12.76 6.12
N SER A 508 -4.64 -13.16 6.13
CA SER A 508 -5.70 -12.53 6.94
C SER A 508 -5.90 -13.18 8.31
N ILE A 509 -4.86 -13.85 8.81
CA ILE A 509 -4.79 -14.55 10.09
C ILE A 509 -3.48 -14.13 10.80
N GLY A 510 -3.38 -14.32 12.12
CA GLY A 510 -2.18 -13.94 12.89
C GLY A 510 -2.23 -12.49 13.37
N GLN A 511 -1.08 -11.81 13.40
CA GLN A 511 -0.97 -10.43 13.92
C GLN A 511 -1.33 -9.39 12.85
N THR A 512 -2.63 -9.28 12.53
CA THR A 512 -3.12 -8.30 11.57
C THR A 512 -4.50 -7.78 11.99
N PRO A 513 -4.75 -6.46 11.93
CA PRO A 513 -6.09 -5.91 12.14
C PRO A 513 -7.01 -6.10 10.92
N PHE A 514 -6.50 -6.67 9.83
CA PHE A 514 -7.22 -6.85 8.58
C PHE A 514 -7.90 -8.21 8.48
N GLY A 515 -9.00 -8.23 7.74
CA GLY A 515 -9.72 -9.45 7.41
C GLY A 515 -10.60 -9.99 8.55
N PRO A 516 -11.43 -11.00 8.22
CA PRO A 516 -12.39 -11.55 9.16
C PRO A 516 -11.79 -12.62 10.09
N PHE A 517 -10.65 -13.22 9.74
CA PHE A 517 -10.13 -14.40 10.44
C PHE A 517 -9.21 -14.09 11.62
N SER A 518 -8.50 -12.95 11.60
CA SER A 518 -7.73 -12.52 12.76
C SER A 518 -8.59 -11.84 13.83
N GLU A 519 -8.31 -12.13 15.09
CA GLU A 519 -8.91 -11.44 16.25
C GLU A 519 -8.04 -10.28 16.77
N THR A 520 -6.85 -10.10 16.22
CA THR A 520 -5.84 -9.20 16.77
C THR A 520 -6.05 -7.77 16.30
N SER A 521 -6.09 -6.79 17.20
CA SER A 521 -6.06 -5.37 16.84
C SER A 521 -4.64 -4.78 16.76
N SER A 522 -3.65 -5.44 17.37
CA SER A 522 -2.25 -4.98 17.40
C SER A 522 -1.55 -5.04 16.03
N LEU A 523 -0.51 -4.23 15.87
CA LEU A 523 0.23 -4.08 14.61
C LEU A 523 1.49 -4.96 14.60
N SER A 524 1.73 -5.63 13.48
CA SER A 524 3.00 -6.31 13.19
C SER A 524 4.00 -5.35 12.52
N PHE A 525 5.24 -5.81 12.30
CA PHE A 525 6.21 -5.01 11.53
C PHE A 525 5.72 -4.69 10.11
N VAL A 526 4.87 -5.55 9.51
CA VAL A 526 4.37 -5.39 8.15
C VAL A 526 3.58 -4.10 7.99
N GLN A 527 2.62 -3.84 8.88
CA GLN A 527 1.81 -2.61 8.81
C GLN A 527 2.65 -1.36 9.13
N LYS A 528 3.61 -1.49 10.07
CA LYS A 528 4.50 -0.40 10.49
C LYS A 528 5.47 0.03 9.39
N ASP A 529 6.17 -0.94 8.79
CA ASP A 529 7.11 -0.69 7.71
C ASP A 529 6.35 -0.21 6.45
N ALA A 530 5.17 -0.78 6.15
CA ALA A 530 4.34 -0.28 5.05
C ALA A 530 3.91 1.18 5.26
N ALA A 531 3.50 1.55 6.48
CA ALA A 531 3.07 2.91 6.77
C ALA A 531 4.16 3.96 6.48
N ARG A 532 5.40 3.69 6.89
CA ARG A 532 6.56 4.54 6.63
C ARG A 532 6.99 4.52 5.16
N ARG A 533 7.07 3.31 4.59
CA ARG A 533 7.50 3.11 3.21
C ARG A 533 6.57 3.81 2.23
N ASN A 534 5.27 3.77 2.44
CA ASN A 534 4.28 4.37 1.54
C ASN A 534 4.46 5.89 1.41
N VAL A 535 4.83 6.57 2.50
CA VAL A 535 5.15 8.00 2.48
C VAL A 535 6.38 8.26 1.60
N LEU A 536 7.46 7.51 1.83
CA LEU A 536 8.70 7.65 1.08
C LEU A 536 8.53 7.31 -0.41
N LEU A 537 7.79 6.24 -0.72
CA LEU A 537 7.47 5.83 -2.10
C LEU A 537 6.66 6.90 -2.83
N THR A 538 5.68 7.49 -2.16
CA THR A 538 4.87 8.57 -2.74
C THR A 538 5.73 9.81 -3.01
N SER A 539 6.58 10.20 -2.04
CA SER A 539 7.49 11.35 -2.22
C SER A 539 8.48 11.12 -3.35
N LEU A 540 9.14 9.95 -3.41
CA LEU A 540 10.04 9.60 -4.51
C LEU A 540 9.33 9.65 -5.87
N ASN A 541 8.13 9.09 -5.95
CA ASN A 541 7.37 9.05 -7.21
C ASN A 541 7.02 10.46 -7.68
N TYR A 542 6.67 11.33 -6.72
CA TYR A 542 6.34 12.72 -7.00
C TYR A 542 7.56 13.53 -7.46
N THR A 543 8.71 13.38 -6.79
CA THR A 543 9.98 13.98 -7.22
C THR A 543 10.36 13.52 -8.63
N ILE A 544 10.26 12.21 -8.94
CA ILE A 544 10.51 11.68 -10.29
C ILE A 544 9.57 12.31 -11.31
N THR A 545 8.27 12.37 -11.01
CA THR A 545 7.26 12.93 -11.92
C THR A 545 7.56 14.38 -12.24
N ARG A 546 7.77 15.22 -11.22
CA ARG A 546 8.09 16.65 -11.41
C ARG A 546 9.38 16.88 -12.17
N VAL A 547 10.37 16.04 -11.92
CA VAL A 547 11.63 16.06 -12.65
C VAL A 547 11.40 15.75 -14.13
N LEU A 548 10.61 14.73 -14.45
CA LEU A 548 10.28 14.39 -15.84
C LEU A 548 9.56 15.55 -16.54
N ASP A 549 8.61 16.21 -15.86
CA ASP A 549 7.93 17.40 -16.39
C ASP A 549 8.93 18.50 -16.79
N VAL A 550 9.98 18.71 -15.98
CA VAL A 550 11.05 19.67 -16.30
C VAL A 550 11.82 19.27 -17.57
N PHE A 551 12.09 17.98 -17.79
CA PHE A 551 12.75 17.53 -19.03
C PHE A 551 11.87 17.72 -20.25
N GLU A 552 10.58 17.43 -20.14
CA GLU A 552 9.63 17.65 -21.23
C GLU A 552 9.58 19.13 -21.61
N VAL A 553 9.56 20.02 -20.62
CA VAL A 553 9.63 21.47 -20.84
C VAL A 553 10.94 21.88 -21.50
N ILE A 554 12.08 21.37 -21.05
CA ILE A 554 13.39 21.64 -21.68
C ILE A 554 13.39 21.17 -23.14
N ALA A 555 12.88 19.97 -23.41
CA ALA A 555 12.79 19.41 -24.75
C ALA A 555 11.91 20.26 -25.67
N ALA A 556 10.75 20.72 -25.19
CA ALA A 556 9.86 21.60 -25.92
C ALA A 556 10.50 22.96 -26.30
N HIS A 557 11.53 23.39 -25.58
CA HIS A 557 12.27 24.64 -25.85
C HIS A 557 13.61 24.43 -26.58
N GLY A 558 13.78 23.29 -27.27
CA GLY A 558 14.96 22.99 -28.08
C GLY A 558 16.15 22.42 -27.30
N GLY A 559 15.97 22.07 -26.03
CA GLY A 559 17.00 21.44 -25.20
C GLY A 559 17.80 22.42 -24.33
N TYR A 560 18.59 21.86 -23.40
CA TYR A 560 19.29 22.64 -22.38
C TYR A 560 20.35 23.61 -22.94
N GLN A 561 20.89 23.34 -24.14
CA GLN A 561 21.91 24.20 -24.77
C GLN A 561 21.33 25.56 -25.22
N TYR A 562 20.08 25.57 -25.66
CA TYR A 562 19.40 26.80 -26.11
C TYR A 562 18.78 27.54 -24.92
N LEU A 563 18.29 26.79 -23.94
CA LEU A 563 17.57 27.37 -22.81
C LEU A 563 18.49 27.93 -21.71
N LEU A 564 19.64 27.31 -21.44
CA LEU A 564 20.51 27.66 -20.31
C LEU A 564 21.82 28.33 -20.75
N ARG A 565 22.18 29.46 -20.12
CA ARG A 565 23.51 30.08 -20.31
C ARG A 565 24.62 29.18 -19.78
N LYS A 566 25.87 29.34 -20.25
CA LYS A 566 27.03 28.54 -19.81
C LYS A 566 27.15 28.36 -18.28
N GLY A 567 26.94 29.42 -17.49
CA GLY A 567 26.97 29.33 -16.01
C GLY A 567 25.77 28.61 -15.41
N GLN A 568 24.56 28.84 -15.93
CA GLN A 568 23.33 28.18 -15.48
C GLN A 568 23.32 26.70 -15.86
N HIS A 569 23.89 26.36 -17.02
CA HIS A 569 24.06 24.99 -17.47
C HIS A 569 24.98 24.21 -16.52
N ALA A 570 26.09 24.81 -16.08
CA ALA A 570 26.98 24.18 -15.12
C ALA A 570 26.28 23.89 -13.78
N GLU A 571 25.55 24.86 -13.24
CA GLU A 571 24.78 24.65 -12.00
C GLU A 571 23.67 23.60 -12.18
N PHE A 572 22.93 23.65 -13.29
CA PHE A 572 21.89 22.67 -13.63
C PHE A 572 22.45 21.25 -13.62
N VAL A 573 23.56 20.99 -14.32
CA VAL A 573 24.18 19.66 -14.38
C VAL A 573 24.67 19.21 -13.00
N GLN A 574 25.26 20.11 -12.22
CA GLN A 574 25.74 19.78 -10.88
C GLN A 574 24.59 19.41 -9.92
N ARG A 575 23.52 20.22 -9.91
CA ARG A 575 22.32 19.97 -9.10
C ARG A 575 21.58 18.71 -9.56
N TRP A 576 21.50 18.48 -10.86
CA TRP A 576 20.93 17.25 -11.42
C TRP A 576 21.64 16.01 -10.89
N ASN A 577 22.97 15.99 -10.98
CA ASN A 577 23.75 14.85 -10.53
C ASN A 577 23.71 14.68 -9.00
N LEU A 578 23.58 15.77 -8.24
CA LEU A 578 23.38 15.72 -6.79
C LEU A 578 22.01 15.17 -6.42
N LEU A 579 20.94 15.64 -7.09
CA LEU A 579 19.58 15.13 -6.97
C LEU A 579 19.55 13.62 -7.23
N LYS A 580 20.05 13.18 -8.38
CA LYS A 580 20.16 11.75 -8.72
C LYS A 580 20.86 10.95 -7.63
N TYR A 581 22.00 11.44 -7.15
CA TYR A 581 22.77 10.78 -6.09
C TYR A 581 21.98 10.67 -4.78
N LYS A 582 21.30 11.74 -4.35
CA LYS A 582 20.45 11.73 -3.15
C LYS A 582 19.29 10.74 -3.28
N LEU A 583 18.65 10.67 -4.44
CA LEU A 583 17.58 9.69 -4.69
C LEU A 583 18.09 8.24 -4.64
N GLU A 584 19.28 7.96 -5.22
CA GLU A 584 19.93 6.65 -5.11
C GLU A 584 20.26 6.28 -3.66
N LYS A 585 20.69 7.27 -2.85
CA LYS A 585 20.95 7.08 -1.42
C LYS A 585 19.67 6.89 -0.61
N ALA A 586 18.57 7.58 -0.95
CA ALA A 586 17.27 7.33 -0.34
C ALA A 586 16.79 5.89 -0.58
N VAL A 587 16.87 5.41 -1.82
CA VAL A 587 16.56 4.02 -2.19
C VAL A 587 17.46 3.01 -1.47
N SER A 588 18.76 3.32 -1.35
CA SER A 588 19.71 2.50 -0.60
C SER A 588 19.34 2.43 0.89
N ALA A 589 18.99 3.56 1.51
CA ALA A 589 18.54 3.60 2.90
C ALA A 589 17.24 2.81 3.11
N MET A 590 16.26 2.94 2.21
CA MET A 590 15.03 2.14 2.23
C MET A 590 15.30 0.63 2.11
N SER A 591 16.30 0.24 1.32
CA SER A 591 16.72 -1.17 1.17
C SER A 591 17.30 -1.77 2.45
N HIS A 592 17.84 -0.92 3.34
CA HIS A 592 18.29 -1.30 4.68
C HIS A 592 17.22 -1.04 5.76
N TYR A 593 16.01 -0.66 5.35
CA TYR A 593 14.91 -0.24 6.23
C TYR A 593 15.26 0.90 7.19
N ASP A 594 16.21 1.76 6.79
CA ASP A 594 16.53 3.02 7.46
C ASP A 594 15.66 4.12 6.86
N PHE A 595 14.42 4.18 7.34
CA PHE A 595 13.42 5.11 6.82
C PHE A 595 13.75 6.57 7.18
N GLU A 596 14.45 6.81 8.29
CA GLU A 596 14.85 8.16 8.72
C GLU A 596 15.91 8.74 7.79
N MET A 597 16.96 7.97 7.49
CA MET A 597 17.97 8.38 6.52
C MET A 597 17.37 8.54 5.12
N ALA A 598 16.43 7.67 4.73
CA ALA A 598 15.72 7.80 3.46
C ALA A 598 14.93 9.13 3.39
N LEU A 599 14.20 9.49 4.45
CA LEU A 599 13.46 10.75 4.52
C LEU A 599 14.40 11.96 4.42
N TYR A 600 15.54 11.93 5.13
CA TYR A 600 16.55 12.99 5.04
C TYR A 600 17.01 13.20 3.59
N PHE A 601 17.37 12.12 2.88
CA PHE A 601 17.85 12.24 1.50
C PHE A 601 16.77 12.76 0.54
N ILE A 602 15.51 12.35 0.70
CA ILE A 602 14.39 12.87 -0.09
C ILE A 602 14.21 14.37 0.17
N ARG A 603 14.08 14.80 1.43
CA ARG A 603 13.94 16.23 1.78
C ARG A 603 15.13 17.06 1.31
N SER A 604 16.35 16.53 1.45
CA SER A 604 17.54 17.20 0.95
C SER A 604 17.53 17.34 -0.57
N SER A 605 16.88 16.41 -1.28
CA SER A 605 16.77 16.42 -2.73
C SER A 605 15.77 17.45 -3.26
N ASP A 606 14.76 17.81 -2.46
CA ASP A 606 13.77 18.85 -2.79
C ASP A 606 14.42 20.20 -3.09
N HIS A 607 15.52 20.54 -2.41
CA HIS A 607 16.29 21.77 -2.68
C HIS A 607 16.89 21.78 -4.09
N ASP A 608 17.41 20.63 -4.54
CA ASP A 608 17.99 20.50 -5.87
C ASP A 608 16.90 20.49 -6.93
N GLU A 609 15.81 19.76 -6.70
CA GLU A 609 14.61 19.76 -7.56
C GLU A 609 14.07 21.19 -7.76
N TYR A 610 13.85 21.92 -6.66
CA TYR A 610 13.34 23.29 -6.69
C TYR A 610 14.27 24.24 -7.44
N ALA A 611 15.58 24.15 -7.21
CA ALA A 611 16.56 24.98 -7.89
C ALA A 611 16.64 24.67 -9.39
N ILE A 612 16.57 23.39 -9.78
CA ILE A 612 16.50 22.97 -11.18
C ILE A 612 15.25 23.55 -11.86
N HIS A 613 14.08 23.38 -11.24
CA HIS A 613 12.83 23.93 -11.75
C HIS A 613 12.90 25.46 -11.91
N SER A 614 13.45 26.15 -10.90
CA SER A 614 13.62 27.61 -10.92
C SER A 614 14.55 28.08 -12.04
N LEU A 615 15.69 27.40 -12.25
CA LEU A 615 16.63 27.72 -13.34
C LEU A 615 15.96 27.63 -14.71
N VAL A 616 15.18 26.57 -14.94
CA VAL A 616 14.47 26.33 -16.20
C VAL A 616 13.37 27.37 -16.40
N TYR A 617 12.52 27.60 -15.39
CA TYR A 617 11.40 28.54 -15.49
C TYR A 617 11.85 29.99 -15.73
N LEU A 618 12.89 30.45 -15.01
CA LEU A 618 13.48 31.78 -15.22
C LEU A 618 14.11 31.93 -16.60
N SER A 619 14.65 30.85 -17.17
CA SER A 619 15.15 30.85 -18.54
C SER A 619 14.03 30.94 -19.57
N ILE A 620 12.91 30.23 -19.37
CA ILE A 620 11.76 30.26 -20.30
C ILE A 620 11.13 31.65 -20.33
N THR A 621 10.83 32.24 -19.18
CA THR A 621 10.26 33.59 -19.10
C THR A 621 11.14 34.62 -19.83
N ARG A 622 12.45 34.44 -19.77
CA ARG A 622 13.40 35.26 -20.52
C ARG A 622 13.32 35.01 -22.03
N VAL A 623 13.36 33.76 -22.48
CA VAL A 623 13.26 33.40 -23.91
C VAL A 623 11.91 33.86 -24.49
N GLY A 624 10.82 33.70 -23.75
CA GLY A 624 9.50 34.23 -24.10
C GLY A 624 9.46 35.75 -24.18
N SER A 625 10.12 36.45 -23.24
CA SER A 625 10.26 37.92 -23.29
C SER A 625 11.13 38.40 -24.46
N LEU A 626 12.12 37.61 -24.88
CA LEU A 626 12.97 37.86 -26.04
C LEU A 626 12.20 37.62 -27.35
N SER A 627 11.31 36.63 -27.39
CA SER A 627 10.42 36.41 -28.53
C SER A 627 9.43 37.58 -28.70
N PHE A 628 8.88 38.11 -27.60
CA PHE A 628 8.02 39.29 -27.63
C PHE A 628 8.76 40.59 -27.99
N THR A 629 10.00 40.78 -27.53
CA THR A 629 10.79 41.98 -27.90
C THR A 629 11.36 41.92 -29.32
N THR A 630 11.52 40.73 -29.90
CA THR A 630 11.93 40.58 -31.30
C THR A 630 10.76 40.85 -32.27
N ILE A 631 9.51 40.64 -31.86
CA ILE A 631 8.31 40.98 -32.66
C ILE A 631 7.99 42.49 -32.60
N VAL A 632 8.42 43.21 -31.56
CA VAL A 632 8.17 44.67 -31.42
C VAL A 632 9.35 45.53 -31.95
N GLY A 633 10.44 44.91 -32.40
CA GLY A 633 11.67 45.59 -32.85
C GLY A 633 11.82 45.77 -34.37
N ALA A 634 10.90 45.26 -35.18
CA ALA A 634 10.98 45.31 -36.64
C ALA A 634 9.66 45.83 -37.24
N ASP A 635 9.44 47.15 -37.14
CA ASP A 635 8.85 48.01 -38.18
C ASP A 635 8.40 49.34 -37.56
N ALA A 636 9.28 50.33 -37.63
CA ALA A 636 8.90 51.72 -37.36
C ALA A 636 9.67 52.67 -38.30
N LEU A 637 9.07 52.97 -39.45
CA LEU A 637 9.16 54.25 -40.15
C LEU A 637 7.78 54.55 -40.79
N PRO A 638 7.42 55.84 -40.99
CA PRO A 638 6.10 56.35 -40.62
C PRO A 638 5.23 56.72 -41.82
N GLY A 639 3.91 56.62 -41.67
CA GLY A 639 3.00 57.26 -42.61
C GLY A 639 1.52 56.92 -42.42
N VAL A 640 0.73 57.99 -42.24
CA VAL A 640 -0.68 58.14 -42.64
C VAL A 640 -1.78 57.70 -41.64
N VAL A 641 -2.15 58.68 -40.82
CA VAL A 641 -3.50 59.19 -40.44
C VAL A 641 -4.76 58.42 -40.89
N GLY A 642 -5.66 58.22 -39.91
CA GLY A 642 -7.12 58.05 -40.02
C GLY A 642 -7.60 56.69 -39.50
N GLY A 643 -8.54 56.52 -38.56
CA GLY A 643 -9.53 57.36 -37.89
C GLY A 643 -10.77 56.47 -37.65
N ILE A 644 -11.40 56.54 -36.45
CA ILE A 644 -12.84 56.27 -36.19
C ILE A 644 -13.26 54.76 -36.27
N GLU A 645 -14.06 54.10 -35.42
CA GLU A 645 -14.93 54.36 -34.26
C GLU A 645 -15.25 53.02 -33.55
N GLU A 646 -15.85 53.12 -32.36
CA GLU A 646 -16.47 52.07 -31.53
C GLU A 646 -17.69 51.37 -32.18
N GLY A 647 -18.07 50.19 -31.70
CA GLY A 647 -19.45 49.71 -31.84
C GLY A 647 -19.76 48.22 -31.60
N THR A 648 -20.23 47.91 -30.38
CA THR A 648 -21.37 47.01 -30.05
C THR A 648 -21.30 45.47 -30.23
N ASN A 649 -21.48 44.77 -29.09
CA ASN A 649 -21.97 43.38 -28.87
C ASN A 649 -23.50 43.26 -29.13
N PRO A 650 -24.19 42.11 -28.86
CA PRO A 650 -23.96 40.67 -29.11
C PRO A 650 -25.24 39.96 -29.68
N VAL A 651 -25.19 38.67 -30.06
CA VAL A 651 -26.41 37.82 -30.18
C VAL A 651 -26.13 36.34 -29.82
N ASP A 652 -26.98 35.83 -28.93
CA ASP A 652 -27.22 34.44 -28.49
C ASP A 652 -27.82 33.54 -29.58
N MET A 653 -27.55 32.22 -29.54
CA MET A 653 -28.51 31.20 -29.95
C MET A 653 -28.17 29.81 -29.37
N GLY A 654 -29.05 29.31 -28.50
CA GLY A 654 -29.03 27.93 -28.01
C GLY A 654 -29.79 26.96 -28.91
N PHE A 655 -29.57 25.65 -28.72
CA PHE A 655 -30.41 24.59 -29.27
C PHE A 655 -30.56 23.41 -28.30
N ASN A 656 -31.79 22.90 -28.28
CA ASN A 656 -32.37 21.85 -27.45
C ASN A 656 -32.53 20.56 -28.29
N GLY A 657 -32.52 19.36 -27.68
CA GLY A 657 -32.82 18.11 -28.38
C GLY A 657 -32.98 16.87 -27.49
N GLN A 658 -34.23 16.43 -27.30
CA GLN A 658 -34.74 15.20 -26.65
C GLN A 658 -34.57 13.95 -27.55
N LEU A 659 -34.11 12.79 -27.03
CA LEU A 659 -34.82 11.61 -26.44
C LEU A 659 -35.56 10.65 -27.41
N GLU A 660 -35.10 9.40 -27.46
CA GLU A 660 -35.79 8.10 -27.71
C GLU A 660 -34.76 7.00 -27.32
N GLY A 661 -34.97 5.88 -26.62
CA GLY A 661 -36.15 5.09 -26.28
C GLY A 661 -35.95 3.63 -26.73
N ARG A 662 -35.24 2.77 -25.97
CA ARG A 662 -35.23 1.31 -26.26
C ARG A 662 -34.99 0.43 -25.02
N THR A 663 -35.81 -0.62 -24.95
CA THR A 663 -36.06 -1.61 -23.88
C THR A 663 -34.92 -2.60 -23.65
N SER A 664 -34.65 -2.95 -22.38
CA SER A 664 -33.73 -4.00 -21.94
C SER A 664 -34.44 -5.33 -21.66
N ASN A 665 -33.78 -6.44 -22.05
CA ASN A 665 -34.12 -7.81 -21.70
C ASN A 665 -33.09 -8.32 -20.69
N GLU A 666 -33.56 -9.05 -19.68
CA GLU A 666 -32.81 -9.61 -18.55
C GLU A 666 -31.84 -10.74 -18.97
N GLY A 667 -30.68 -10.76 -18.31
CA GLY A 667 -29.73 -11.87 -18.30
C GLY A 667 -28.85 -11.77 -17.05
N GLU A 668 -28.95 -12.76 -16.16
CA GLU A 668 -28.17 -12.91 -14.94
C GLU A 668 -26.65 -12.86 -15.21
N GLN A 669 -25.94 -11.94 -14.54
CA GLN A 669 -24.49 -11.97 -14.43
C GLN A 669 -24.05 -11.73 -12.97
N ASN A 670 -23.28 -12.69 -12.47
CA ASN A 670 -22.62 -12.70 -11.17
C ASN A 670 -21.70 -11.48 -11.02
N MET A 671 -21.90 -10.71 -9.96
CA MET A 671 -21.20 -9.46 -9.71
C MET A 671 -20.03 -9.71 -8.75
N SER A 672 -18.86 -9.96 -9.32
CA SER A 672 -17.57 -9.75 -8.65
C SER A 672 -17.25 -8.25 -8.63
N GLU A 673 -16.71 -7.76 -7.53
CA GLU A 673 -16.29 -6.37 -7.33
C GLU A 673 -15.37 -5.88 -8.47
N ALA A 674 -15.85 -4.89 -9.22
CA ALA A 674 -15.04 -4.09 -10.12
C ALA A 674 -15.49 -2.62 -10.02
N SER A 675 -14.57 -1.74 -9.67
CA SER A 675 -14.70 -0.31 -9.85
C SER A 675 -14.44 0.01 -11.33
N GLU A 676 -15.49 0.15 -12.14
CA GLU A 676 -15.37 0.68 -13.50
C GLU A 676 -15.25 2.21 -13.47
N PHE A 677 -14.17 2.72 -14.08
CA PHE A 677 -14.01 4.11 -14.49
C PHE A 677 -13.91 4.13 -16.02
N GLU A 678 -14.65 5.03 -16.66
CA GLU A 678 -14.67 5.23 -18.11
C GLU A 678 -13.28 5.58 -18.67
N THR A 679 -12.91 4.88 -19.75
CA THR A 679 -11.68 5.03 -20.52
C THR A 679 -11.79 6.16 -21.55
N LEU A 680 -10.88 7.14 -21.49
CA LEU A 680 -10.54 8.00 -22.62
C LEU A 680 -9.21 7.49 -23.21
N GLU A 681 -9.22 7.11 -24.49
CA GLU A 681 -8.05 6.65 -25.23
C GLU A 681 -7.00 7.77 -25.33
N ALA A 682 -5.77 7.50 -24.89
CA ALA A 682 -4.62 8.36 -25.10
C ALA A 682 -3.70 7.76 -26.16
N SER A 683 -3.35 8.58 -27.15
CA SER A 683 -2.33 8.33 -28.19
C SER A 683 -0.95 8.05 -27.59
N PRO A 684 -0.04 7.34 -28.32
CA PRO A 684 1.30 7.00 -27.84
C PRO A 684 2.14 8.24 -27.48
N SER A 685 3.02 8.07 -26.47
CA SER A 685 3.80 9.16 -25.88
C SER A 685 4.94 9.65 -26.80
N PRO A 686 5.30 10.95 -26.77
CA PRO A 686 6.41 11.52 -27.53
C PRO A 686 7.81 11.01 -27.13
N LEU A 687 7.91 10.16 -26.10
CA LEU A 687 9.18 9.73 -25.52
C LEU A 687 9.95 8.77 -26.46
N GLU A 688 9.26 8.08 -27.37
CA GLU A 688 9.88 7.25 -28.40
C GLU A 688 10.56 8.06 -29.53
N GLN A 689 10.29 9.38 -29.63
CA GLN A 689 10.93 10.28 -30.59
C GLN A 689 12.11 11.07 -30.01
N PHE A 690 12.41 10.95 -28.71
CA PHE A 690 13.42 11.77 -28.02
C PHE A 690 14.81 11.12 -27.94
N LEU A 691 14.93 9.81 -28.21
CA LEU A 691 16.21 9.09 -28.17
C LEU A 691 16.91 8.95 -29.54
N GLU A 692 16.35 9.56 -30.58
CA GLU A 692 17.01 9.86 -31.86
C GLU A 692 17.49 11.32 -31.88
#